data_AF-A0A812WSF9-F1
#
_entry.id   AF-A0A812WSF9-F1
#
_cell.length_a   1.000
_cell.length_b   1.000
_cell.length_c   1.000
_cell.angle_alpha   90.00
_cell.angle_beta   90.00
_cell.angle_gamma   90.00
#
_symmetry.space_group_name_H-M   'P 1'
#
loop_
_entity.id
_entity.type
_entity.pdbx_description
1 polymer ?
#
loop_
_entity_poly.entity_id
_entity_poly.type
_entity_poly.pdbx_seq_one_letter_code
_entity_poly.pdbx_strand_id
1 'polypeptide(L)'
;MDRLRRPESFDDVSAEGLFRASTVPAILAKQGAIFMQGLPGLLEAGGFRSAKIPTKQEVLQAGSFIFESSSCADSQVDVFVSHCWSSGRAKFLALCLYFNLTAAVLCSLTAWLLAIAGMIAYVHGEPAKLGGNHFLLPILVHFPIVVFLVVFLFGQHAVHRLRPISVWVDRACIHQTDHDFKHRQIQALPVFVSRSSSMLVLWDDKYFRRLWCQLELATFAKHGGAQEVQFLPLWMAPWLLSALVVNSLVAVLWSMLNYRRPQEFLMSITSSCTMMLPQGFLDSPWGFLVSDTIWSVLLGTTLGMLASIPWTIACRAKLQSHELMLQQMASFECRAAECTIEADRLLVEPQVQTLFKSRHKEEPVVQAASSPGTYEHLQTESGADSSVASWVPSTTYQVGSETTAILHNSVASAETDQEALDAFNSYIRGPLRRAVMESVGNQLHVPYRICLVAALPLILYSPVDLLQCDVDCRSRLHVPSLEDGFRSEMLSWFVVIFLVFPIFCPILLRMLKHAFTVQSQKLQQVLAILSAVLTFTYGYLCAGVVDGLVYNVFQQGLVGSVPVFALLVILLLLQLRYLFGTGPAVPSTSGASASKAGLHFVKAFLESVRLKNVFTTCSSSDQGWWGAIFNTLGGLGFLIGATLGFAPGYDYEANFSYGVGSFIFAMGSGVQIVMWKDEQFGLTFLAVLNDGRPKVLTSQKELEEASTFTPTGTIFIMIYCFASALSFYTVTIALTAVTLQAEVGLALVISNAINDFLPCLFAHIMLALNSAVIKSPKMSPFRQLYFAARIVAIIMVINSACRIFEAVYLANWELHHPGEFTTGAECKLAHLASLS
;
A
#
# COMPACT_ATOMS: atom_id res chain seq x y z
N MET A 1 -9.67 -8.44 51.47
CA MET A 1 -8.66 -7.54 50.89
C MET A 1 -7.76 -8.26 49.87
N ASP A 2 -7.95 -9.57 49.61
CA ASP A 2 -7.09 -10.38 48.74
C ASP A 2 -7.43 -10.37 47.23
N ARG A 3 -7.88 -9.24 46.67
CA ARG A 3 -8.43 -9.25 45.29
C ARG A 3 -7.43 -9.07 44.16
N LEU A 4 -6.18 -8.68 44.37
CA LEU A 4 -5.11 -8.70 43.35
C LEU A 4 -3.76 -8.98 44.03
N ARG A 5 -3.26 -10.22 43.94
CA ARG A 5 -1.86 -10.56 44.30
C ARG A 5 -0.92 -10.12 43.16
N ARG A 6 0.40 -10.23 43.40
CA ARG A 6 1.47 -9.92 42.42
C ARG A 6 1.15 -10.50 41.02
N PRO A 7 1.61 -9.87 39.92
CA PRO A 7 1.40 -10.39 38.57
C PRO A 7 1.82 -11.85 38.50
N GLU A 8 0.90 -12.74 38.10
CA GLU A 8 1.18 -14.16 37.91
C GLU A 8 2.24 -14.33 36.81
N SER A 9 3.11 -15.33 36.95
CA SER A 9 4.08 -15.61 35.89
C SER A 9 3.34 -16.13 34.66
N PHE A 10 3.88 -15.89 33.46
CA PHE A 10 3.26 -16.40 32.24
C PHE A 10 3.08 -17.93 32.29
N ASP A 11 4.05 -18.64 32.85
CA ASP A 11 4.03 -20.10 32.94
C ASP A 11 2.88 -20.57 33.82
N ASP A 12 2.58 -19.86 34.93
CA ASP A 12 1.44 -20.15 35.79
C ASP A 12 0.10 -19.87 35.06
N VAL A 13 -0.03 -18.70 34.43
CA VAL A 13 -1.24 -18.30 33.68
C VAL A 13 -1.52 -19.26 32.52
N SER A 14 -0.46 -19.72 31.85
CA SER A 14 -0.55 -20.69 30.76
C SER A 14 -0.91 -22.09 31.27
N ALA A 15 -0.25 -22.56 32.33
CA ALA A 15 -0.52 -23.86 32.94
C ALA A 15 -1.95 -23.98 33.49
N GLU A 16 -2.51 -22.88 33.99
CA GLU A 16 -3.90 -22.81 34.46
C GLU A 16 -4.93 -22.65 33.32
N GLY A 17 -4.48 -22.53 32.06
CA GLY A 17 -5.35 -22.33 30.90
C GLY A 17 -6.07 -20.98 30.88
N LEU A 18 -5.57 -20.00 31.64
CA LEU A 18 -6.13 -18.65 31.72
C LEU A 18 -5.81 -17.81 30.48
N PHE A 19 -4.68 -18.11 29.81
CA PHE A 19 -4.20 -17.43 28.61
C PHE A 19 -4.93 -17.90 27.35
N ARG A 20 -5.94 -17.14 26.92
CA ARG A 20 -6.81 -17.47 25.79
C ARG A 20 -6.89 -16.37 24.74
N ALA A 21 -7.02 -16.78 23.47
CA ALA A 21 -7.26 -15.89 22.34
C ALA A 21 -8.44 -16.41 21.51
N SER A 22 -9.11 -15.50 20.81
CA SER A 22 -10.18 -15.84 19.86
C SER A 22 -9.71 -15.58 18.42
N THR A 23 -10.55 -15.93 17.46
CA THR A 23 -10.28 -15.74 16.04
C THR A 23 -11.05 -14.52 15.52
N VAL A 24 -10.51 -13.85 14.49
CA VAL A 24 -11.21 -12.72 13.84
C VAL A 24 -12.65 -13.07 13.42
N PRO A 25 -12.95 -14.24 12.80
CA PRO A 25 -14.31 -14.63 12.48
C PRO A 25 -15.23 -14.74 13.70
N ALA A 26 -14.75 -15.30 14.82
CA ALA A 26 -15.55 -15.44 16.04
C ALA A 26 -15.92 -14.06 16.63
N ILE A 27 -14.95 -13.15 16.71
CA ILE A 27 -15.18 -11.77 17.19
C ILE A 27 -16.18 -11.01 16.29
N LEU A 28 -16.11 -11.20 14.97
CA LEU A 28 -16.98 -10.51 14.00
C LEU A 28 -18.36 -11.18 13.80
N ALA A 29 -18.57 -12.42 14.24
CA ALA A 29 -19.76 -13.22 13.94
C ALA A 29 -21.09 -12.56 14.34
N LYS A 30 -21.10 -11.77 15.41
CA LYS A 30 -22.30 -11.11 15.95
C LYS A 30 -22.32 -9.60 15.72
N GLN A 31 -21.68 -9.12 14.65
CA GLN A 31 -21.78 -7.73 14.16
C GLN A 31 -21.55 -6.64 15.23
N GLY A 32 -20.64 -6.90 16.17
CA GLY A 32 -20.27 -5.96 17.23
C GLY A 32 -21.06 -6.07 18.53
N ALA A 33 -21.97 -7.06 18.66
CA ALA A 33 -22.66 -7.35 19.92
C ALA A 33 -21.70 -7.60 21.09
N ILE A 34 -20.52 -8.17 20.80
CA ILE A 34 -19.46 -8.40 21.78
C ILE A 34 -19.04 -7.13 22.51
N PHE A 35 -19.14 -5.96 21.87
CA PHE A 35 -18.74 -4.66 22.42
C PHE A 35 -19.89 -3.88 23.10
N MET A 36 -21.12 -4.41 23.05
CA MET A 36 -22.30 -3.75 23.65
C MET A 36 -22.28 -3.89 25.18
N GLN A 37 -22.71 -2.87 25.90
CA GLN A 37 -22.69 -2.89 27.37
C GLN A 37 -23.79 -3.79 27.96
N GLY A 38 -23.51 -4.40 29.11
CA GLY A 38 -24.50 -5.05 29.96
C GLY A 38 -25.05 -6.38 29.42
N LEU A 39 -26.16 -6.81 30.03
CA LEU A 39 -26.80 -8.08 29.76
C LEU A 39 -27.27 -8.27 28.30
N PRO A 40 -27.86 -7.26 27.61
CA PRO A 40 -28.26 -7.41 26.22
C PRO A 40 -27.07 -7.75 25.30
N GLY A 41 -25.91 -7.10 25.51
CA GLY A 41 -24.71 -7.37 24.73
C GLY A 41 -24.13 -8.76 24.99
N LEU A 42 -24.17 -9.24 26.24
CA LEU A 42 -23.76 -10.60 26.58
C LEU A 42 -24.65 -11.64 25.87
N LEU A 43 -25.97 -11.47 25.94
CA LEU A 43 -26.93 -12.39 25.31
C LEU A 43 -26.77 -12.41 23.79
N GLU A 44 -26.71 -11.24 23.15
CA GLU A 44 -26.61 -11.14 21.70
C GLU A 44 -25.28 -11.70 21.18
N ALA A 45 -24.17 -11.45 21.90
CA ALA A 45 -22.88 -12.08 21.61
C ALA A 45 -22.93 -13.61 21.76
N GLY A 46 -23.69 -14.11 22.74
CA GLY A 46 -23.96 -15.53 22.94
C GLY A 46 -24.97 -16.13 21.94
N GLY A 47 -25.54 -15.32 21.04
CA GLY A 47 -26.53 -15.77 20.05
C GLY A 47 -27.99 -15.79 20.54
N PHE A 48 -28.28 -15.26 21.72
CA PHE A 48 -29.61 -15.17 22.30
C PHE A 48 -30.27 -13.82 21.99
N ARG A 49 -31.60 -13.81 21.80
CA ARG A 49 -32.37 -12.58 21.56
C ARG A 49 -32.75 -11.91 22.88
N SER A 50 -32.46 -10.62 23.04
CA SER A 50 -32.79 -9.83 24.24
C SER A 50 -34.28 -9.42 24.37
N ALA A 51 -35.18 -9.99 23.56
CA ALA A 51 -36.58 -9.53 23.46
C ALA A 51 -37.47 -9.95 24.66
N LYS A 52 -36.96 -10.77 25.57
CA LYS A 52 -37.65 -11.28 26.77
C LYS A 52 -36.67 -11.30 27.94
N ILE A 53 -37.19 -11.27 29.17
CA ILE A 53 -36.37 -11.42 30.39
C ILE A 53 -35.64 -12.77 30.28
N PRO A 54 -34.30 -12.79 30.24
CA PRO A 54 -33.53 -14.01 30.08
C PRO A 54 -33.60 -14.86 31.36
N THR A 55 -33.70 -16.16 31.20
CA THR A 55 -33.52 -17.10 32.30
C THR A 55 -32.07 -17.13 32.76
N LYS A 56 -31.80 -17.48 34.03
CA LYS A 56 -30.43 -17.66 34.53
C LYS A 56 -29.63 -18.63 33.64
N GLN A 57 -30.27 -19.68 33.12
CA GLN A 57 -29.64 -20.66 32.26
C GLN A 57 -29.23 -20.08 30.89
N GLU A 58 -30.08 -19.25 30.26
CA GLU A 58 -29.73 -18.55 29.02
C GLU A 58 -28.53 -17.60 29.22
N VAL A 59 -28.45 -16.91 30.37
CA VAL A 59 -27.30 -16.05 30.70
C VAL A 59 -26.01 -16.88 30.86
N LEU A 60 -26.10 -18.00 31.58
CA LEU A 60 -24.96 -18.91 31.75
C LEU A 60 -24.48 -19.46 30.41
N GLN A 61 -25.41 -19.95 29.58
CA GLN A 61 -25.12 -20.48 28.25
C GLN A 61 -24.51 -19.42 27.33
N ALA A 62 -25.02 -18.19 27.35
CA ALA A 62 -24.46 -17.10 26.55
C ALA A 62 -23.00 -16.82 26.93
N GLY A 63 -22.70 -16.74 28.23
CA GLY A 63 -21.33 -16.53 28.71
C GLY A 63 -20.39 -17.67 28.37
N SER A 64 -20.81 -18.92 28.57
CA SER A 64 -20.02 -20.11 28.23
C SER A 64 -19.79 -20.23 26.72
N PHE A 65 -20.81 -20.02 25.89
CA PHE A 65 -20.68 -20.09 24.43
C PHE A 65 -19.64 -19.10 23.90
N ILE A 66 -19.64 -17.87 24.40
CA ILE A 66 -18.66 -16.86 24.01
C ILE A 66 -17.25 -17.30 24.44
N PHE A 67 -17.09 -17.75 25.67
CA PHE A 67 -15.79 -18.15 26.21
C PHE A 67 -15.23 -19.39 25.51
N GLU A 68 -16.06 -20.40 25.25
CA GLU A 68 -15.70 -21.65 24.55
C GLU A 68 -15.29 -21.40 23.09
N SER A 69 -15.69 -20.27 22.50
CA SER A 69 -15.24 -19.87 21.16
C SER A 69 -13.80 -19.34 21.12
N SER A 70 -13.18 -19.12 22.28
CA SER A 70 -11.73 -18.84 22.41
C SER A 70 -10.97 -20.13 22.65
N SER A 71 -9.67 -20.16 22.35
CA SER A 71 -8.75 -21.28 22.62
C SER A 71 -7.58 -20.82 23.49
N CYS A 72 -6.96 -21.76 24.22
CA CYS A 72 -5.68 -21.47 24.87
C CYS A 72 -4.66 -21.05 23.80
N ALA A 73 -3.87 -20.03 24.10
CA ALA A 73 -2.80 -19.56 23.22
C ALA A 73 -1.44 -19.97 23.79
N ASP A 74 -0.59 -20.58 22.96
CA ASP A 74 0.59 -21.30 23.45
C ASP A 74 1.76 -20.38 23.85
N SER A 75 1.83 -19.16 23.29
CA SER A 75 2.97 -18.26 23.54
C SER A 75 2.67 -16.76 23.40
N GLN A 76 1.83 -16.37 22.45
CA GLN A 76 1.58 -14.96 22.13
C GLN A 76 0.19 -14.77 21.50
N VAL A 77 -0.34 -13.54 21.62
CA VAL A 77 -1.51 -13.08 20.87
C VAL A 77 -1.07 -12.06 19.82
N ASP A 78 -1.59 -12.13 18.60
CA ASP A 78 -1.22 -11.17 17.54
C ASP A 78 -1.72 -9.75 17.81
N VAL A 79 -2.99 -9.63 18.22
CA VAL A 79 -3.66 -8.34 18.42
C VAL A 79 -4.43 -8.31 19.74
N PHE A 80 -4.06 -7.38 20.63
CA PHE A 80 -4.86 -7.00 21.79
C PHE A 80 -5.82 -5.86 21.43
N VAL A 81 -7.14 -6.05 21.60
CA VAL A 81 -8.13 -5.00 21.27
C VAL A 81 -8.52 -4.23 22.53
N SER A 82 -7.91 -3.06 22.73
CA SER A 82 -8.29 -2.14 23.79
C SER A 82 -9.46 -1.26 23.36
N HIS A 83 -10.50 -1.19 24.19
CA HIS A 83 -11.75 -0.54 23.83
C HIS A 83 -12.64 -0.19 25.04
N CYS A 84 -13.65 0.62 24.78
CA CYS A 84 -14.74 0.92 25.72
C CYS A 84 -16.03 0.15 25.41
N TRP A 85 -16.92 -0.06 26.38
CA TRP A 85 -18.17 -0.80 26.17
C TRP A 85 -19.28 0.05 25.55
N SER A 86 -19.06 0.55 24.34
CA SER A 86 -19.93 1.47 23.60
C SER A 86 -19.88 1.17 22.10
N SER A 87 -20.79 1.75 21.32
CA SER A 87 -20.60 1.89 19.86
C SER A 87 -20.33 0.57 19.10
N GLY A 88 -21.02 -0.53 19.48
CA GLY A 88 -20.70 -1.87 18.99
C GLY A 88 -20.67 -1.99 17.46
N ARG A 89 -21.63 -1.41 16.75
CA ARG A 89 -21.66 -1.41 15.27
C ARG A 89 -20.47 -0.65 14.65
N ALA A 90 -20.08 0.48 15.23
CA ALA A 90 -18.96 1.26 14.71
C ALA A 90 -17.63 0.50 14.93
N LYS A 91 -17.50 -0.22 16.05
CA LYS A 91 -16.36 -1.12 16.32
C LYS A 91 -16.31 -2.31 15.38
N PHE A 92 -17.46 -2.91 15.08
CA PHE A 92 -17.55 -3.94 14.04
C PHE A 92 -17.03 -3.45 12.69
N LEU A 93 -17.50 -2.28 12.23
CA LEU A 93 -17.03 -1.69 10.97
C LEU A 93 -15.54 -1.31 11.01
N ALA A 94 -15.05 -0.83 12.15
CA ALA A 94 -13.63 -0.54 12.34
C ALA A 94 -12.78 -1.82 12.25
N LEU A 95 -13.20 -2.92 12.87
CA LEU A 95 -12.51 -4.20 12.75
C LEU A 95 -12.57 -4.78 11.32
N CYS A 96 -13.69 -4.62 10.62
CA CYS A 96 -13.77 -4.97 9.19
C CYS A 96 -12.77 -4.14 8.36
N LEU A 97 -12.66 -2.84 8.64
CA LEU A 97 -11.67 -1.96 8.01
C LEU A 97 -10.24 -2.40 8.32
N TYR A 98 -9.98 -2.88 9.54
CA TYR A 98 -8.66 -3.34 9.96
C TYR A 98 -8.26 -4.66 9.29
N PHE A 99 -9.13 -5.67 9.34
CA PHE A 99 -8.80 -7.03 8.92
C PHE A 99 -9.12 -7.33 7.45
N ASN A 100 -10.17 -6.73 6.87
CA ASN A 100 -10.70 -7.15 5.58
C ASN A 100 -10.43 -6.18 4.42
N LEU A 101 -10.03 -4.93 4.70
CA LEU A 101 -9.91 -3.88 3.67
C LEU A 101 -9.02 -4.28 2.49
N THR A 102 -7.82 -4.80 2.76
CA THR A 102 -6.87 -5.20 1.71
C THR A 102 -7.45 -6.30 0.83
N ALA A 103 -8.06 -7.32 1.44
CA ALA A 103 -8.72 -8.39 0.70
C ALA A 103 -9.90 -7.85 -0.15
N ALA A 104 -10.70 -6.94 0.40
CA ALA A 104 -11.83 -6.34 -0.29
C ALA A 104 -11.41 -5.55 -1.55
N VAL A 105 -10.33 -4.77 -1.44
CA VAL A 105 -9.76 -4.04 -2.59
C VAL A 105 -9.24 -5.03 -3.64
N LEU A 106 -8.44 -6.02 -3.24
CA LEU A 106 -7.86 -7.00 -4.18
C LEU A 106 -8.94 -7.81 -4.91
N CYS A 107 -9.95 -8.30 -4.20
CA CYS A 107 -11.06 -9.03 -4.81
C CYS A 107 -11.89 -8.15 -5.75
N SER A 108 -12.15 -6.89 -5.39
CA SER A 108 -12.84 -5.93 -6.26
C SER A 108 -12.06 -5.67 -7.55
N LEU A 109 -10.76 -5.40 -7.45
CA LEU A 109 -9.92 -5.15 -8.64
C LEU A 109 -9.79 -6.41 -9.50
N THR A 110 -9.70 -7.58 -8.89
CA THR A 110 -9.68 -8.86 -9.62
C THR A 110 -10.99 -9.08 -10.37
N ALA A 111 -12.13 -8.87 -9.71
CA ALA A 111 -13.45 -8.96 -10.34
C ALA A 111 -13.60 -7.98 -11.52
N TRP A 112 -13.09 -6.77 -11.37
CA TRP A 112 -13.08 -5.76 -12.42
C TRP A 112 -12.20 -6.16 -13.62
N LEU A 113 -10.97 -6.62 -13.40
CA LEU A 113 -10.08 -7.10 -14.46
C LEU A 113 -10.65 -8.31 -15.20
N LEU A 114 -11.27 -9.25 -14.47
CA LEU A 114 -11.94 -10.41 -15.06
C LEU A 114 -13.17 -9.98 -15.88
N ALA A 115 -13.93 -8.99 -15.41
CA ALA A 115 -15.06 -8.44 -16.16
C ALA A 115 -14.62 -7.76 -17.46
N ILE A 116 -13.52 -6.98 -17.43
CA ILE A 116 -12.91 -6.39 -18.63
C ILE A 116 -12.47 -7.48 -19.59
N ALA A 117 -11.70 -8.48 -19.12
CA ALA A 117 -11.21 -9.57 -19.94
C ALA A 117 -12.36 -10.39 -20.57
N GLY A 118 -13.41 -10.68 -19.80
CA GLY A 118 -14.60 -11.37 -20.28
C GLY A 118 -15.35 -10.58 -21.34
N MET A 119 -15.45 -9.26 -21.22
CA MET A 119 -16.08 -8.42 -22.24
C MET A 119 -15.25 -8.32 -23.52
N ILE A 120 -13.92 -8.18 -23.41
CA ILE A 120 -13.02 -8.20 -24.57
C ILE A 120 -13.14 -9.54 -25.32
N ALA A 121 -13.17 -10.66 -24.59
CA ALA A 121 -13.37 -11.99 -25.16
C ALA A 121 -14.74 -12.13 -25.84
N TYR A 122 -15.81 -11.62 -25.21
CA TYR A 122 -17.17 -11.67 -25.75
C TYR A 122 -17.31 -10.92 -27.09
N VAL A 123 -16.63 -9.79 -27.25
CA VAL A 123 -16.69 -9.00 -28.49
C VAL A 123 -15.65 -9.39 -29.53
N HIS A 124 -14.90 -10.48 -29.33
CA HIS A 124 -13.86 -10.98 -30.24
C HIS A 124 -12.86 -9.89 -30.67
N GLY A 125 -12.55 -8.94 -29.78
CA GLY A 125 -11.64 -7.84 -30.09
C GLY A 125 -12.22 -6.72 -30.95
N GLU A 126 -13.55 -6.60 -31.06
CA GLU A 126 -14.24 -5.46 -31.69
C GLU A 126 -14.93 -4.56 -30.64
N PRO A 127 -14.25 -3.60 -30.01
CA PRO A 127 -14.79 -2.82 -28.89
C PRO A 127 -15.97 -1.93 -29.30
N ALA A 128 -16.10 -1.60 -30.59
CA ALA A 128 -17.23 -0.84 -31.13
C ALA A 128 -18.59 -1.51 -30.87
N LYS A 129 -18.64 -2.84 -30.67
CA LYS A 129 -19.84 -3.59 -30.32
C LYS A 129 -20.33 -3.35 -28.88
N LEU A 130 -19.51 -2.75 -28.02
CA LEU A 130 -19.88 -2.40 -26.63
C LEU A 130 -20.54 -1.02 -26.51
N GLY A 131 -20.42 -0.16 -27.53
CA GLY A 131 -20.98 1.19 -27.52
C GLY A 131 -22.48 1.18 -27.23
N GLY A 132 -22.93 2.10 -26.36
CA GLY A 132 -24.34 2.20 -25.95
C GLY A 132 -24.85 1.08 -25.03
N ASN A 133 -24.04 0.08 -24.68
CA ASN A 133 -24.49 -1.05 -23.86
C ASN A 133 -24.77 -0.64 -22.41
N HIS A 134 -26.03 -0.80 -21.98
CA HIS A 134 -26.49 -0.43 -20.64
C HIS A 134 -25.90 -1.27 -19.49
N PHE A 135 -25.29 -2.42 -19.80
CA PHE A 135 -24.70 -3.32 -18.81
C PHE A 135 -23.26 -2.96 -18.44
N LEU A 136 -22.59 -2.06 -19.16
CA LEU A 136 -21.20 -1.66 -18.87
C LEU A 136 -21.05 -1.16 -17.44
N LEU A 137 -21.88 -0.20 -17.01
CA LEU A 137 -21.82 0.37 -15.67
C LEU A 137 -22.17 -0.65 -14.56
N PRO A 138 -23.26 -1.44 -14.65
CA PRO A 138 -23.51 -2.54 -13.71
C PRO A 138 -22.36 -3.55 -13.60
N ILE A 139 -21.78 -3.97 -14.72
CA ILE A 139 -20.73 -5.01 -14.74
C ILE A 139 -19.39 -4.48 -14.26
N LEU A 140 -18.98 -3.29 -14.71
CA LEU A 140 -17.64 -2.75 -14.41
C LEU A 140 -17.58 -1.95 -13.10
N VAL A 141 -18.69 -1.40 -12.63
CA VAL A 141 -18.69 -0.59 -11.40
C VAL A 141 -19.44 -1.30 -10.28
N HIS A 142 -20.73 -1.60 -10.47
CA HIS A 142 -21.57 -2.08 -9.38
C HIS A 142 -21.19 -3.49 -8.93
N PHE A 143 -20.90 -4.41 -9.85
CA PHE A 143 -20.50 -5.77 -9.49
C PHE A 143 -19.19 -5.80 -8.68
N PRO A 144 -18.08 -5.15 -9.09
CA PRO A 144 -16.88 -5.05 -8.26
C PRO A 144 -17.11 -4.36 -6.92
N ILE A 145 -17.94 -3.31 -6.84
CA ILE A 145 -18.30 -2.67 -5.57
C ILE A 145 -19.12 -3.61 -4.67
N VAL A 146 -20.01 -4.44 -5.22
CA VAL A 146 -20.71 -5.47 -4.45
C VAL A 146 -19.71 -6.51 -3.93
N VAL A 147 -18.77 -6.96 -4.77
CA VAL A 147 -17.67 -7.85 -4.34
C VAL A 147 -16.87 -7.21 -3.21
N PHE A 148 -16.51 -5.93 -3.33
CA PHE A 148 -15.83 -5.17 -2.27
C PHE A 148 -16.63 -5.22 -0.97
N LEU A 149 -17.93 -4.89 -0.99
CA LEU A 149 -18.77 -4.84 0.21
C LEU A 149 -18.94 -6.22 0.86
N VAL A 150 -19.10 -7.26 0.05
CA VAL A 150 -19.19 -8.65 0.55
C VAL A 150 -17.89 -9.06 1.24
N VAL A 151 -16.74 -8.83 0.61
CA VAL A 151 -15.45 -9.18 1.20
C VAL A 151 -15.10 -8.26 2.38
N PHE A 152 -15.51 -6.99 2.37
CA PHE A 152 -15.32 -6.08 3.49
C PHE A 152 -16.06 -6.58 4.75
N LEU A 153 -17.29 -7.08 4.61
CA LEU A 153 -18.12 -7.52 5.74
C LEU A 153 -17.88 -8.99 6.16
N PHE A 154 -17.47 -9.85 5.21
CA PHE A 154 -17.39 -11.30 5.41
C PHE A 154 -16.04 -11.92 5.07
N GLY A 155 -15.07 -11.11 4.61
CA GLY A 155 -13.75 -11.57 4.16
C GLY A 155 -12.94 -12.27 5.25
N GLN A 156 -13.24 -12.02 6.53
CA GLN A 156 -12.57 -12.65 7.66
C GLN A 156 -12.59 -14.18 7.59
N HIS A 157 -13.64 -14.78 7.02
CA HIS A 157 -13.72 -16.24 6.90
C HIS A 157 -12.70 -16.80 5.90
N ALA A 158 -12.43 -16.08 4.83
CA ALA A 158 -11.42 -16.46 3.83
C ALA A 158 -10.01 -16.08 4.29
N VAL A 159 -9.84 -14.85 4.78
CA VAL A 159 -8.55 -14.34 5.28
C VAL A 159 -8.03 -15.20 6.42
N HIS A 160 -8.89 -15.58 7.38
CA HIS A 160 -8.48 -16.41 8.52
C HIS A 160 -7.98 -17.80 8.10
N ARG A 161 -8.57 -18.40 7.05
CA ARG A 161 -8.10 -19.70 6.51
C ARG A 161 -6.72 -19.60 5.86
N LEU A 162 -6.40 -18.45 5.27
CA LEU A 162 -5.11 -18.21 4.62
C LEU A 162 -4.04 -17.73 5.62
N ARG A 163 -4.46 -16.93 6.60
CA ARG A 163 -3.60 -16.35 7.63
C ARG A 163 -4.40 -16.26 8.94
N PRO A 164 -4.31 -17.27 9.81
CA PRO A 164 -4.97 -17.21 11.10
C PRO A 164 -4.34 -16.09 11.94
N ILE A 165 -5.20 -15.24 12.50
CA ILE A 165 -4.82 -14.15 13.40
C ILE A 165 -5.57 -14.38 14.71
N SER A 166 -4.80 -14.45 15.79
CA SER A 166 -5.27 -14.55 17.16
C SER A 166 -5.57 -13.15 17.71
N VAL A 167 -6.76 -12.98 18.30
CA VAL A 167 -7.24 -11.70 18.79
C VAL A 167 -7.71 -11.86 20.22
N TRP A 168 -7.24 -10.98 21.10
CA TRP A 168 -7.72 -10.90 22.47
C TRP A 168 -8.78 -9.81 22.60
N VAL A 169 -9.97 -10.20 23.06
CA VAL A 169 -11.07 -9.30 23.45
C VAL A 169 -11.60 -9.80 24.78
N ASP A 170 -11.65 -8.92 25.78
CA ASP A 170 -12.07 -9.22 27.14
C ASP A 170 -13.33 -10.10 27.25
N ARG A 171 -14.42 -9.81 26.52
CA ARG A 171 -15.64 -10.62 26.60
C ARG A 171 -15.47 -12.03 26.06
N ALA A 172 -14.64 -12.21 25.04
CA ALA A 172 -14.36 -13.51 24.43
C ALA A 172 -13.36 -14.33 25.23
N CYS A 173 -12.33 -13.67 25.77
CA CYS A 173 -11.19 -14.33 26.38
C CYS A 173 -11.30 -14.47 27.90
N ILE A 174 -12.17 -13.69 28.55
CA ILE A 174 -12.47 -13.78 29.98
C ILE A 174 -13.82 -14.46 30.18
N HIS A 175 -13.87 -15.43 31.08
CA HIS A 175 -15.09 -16.13 31.44
C HIS A 175 -16.11 -15.16 32.04
N GLN A 176 -17.36 -15.19 31.56
CA GLN A 176 -18.34 -14.15 31.93
C GLN A 176 -19.22 -14.52 33.14
N THR A 177 -19.33 -15.80 33.47
CA THR A 177 -20.36 -16.34 34.37
C THR A 177 -19.80 -17.00 35.64
N ASP A 178 -18.68 -17.71 35.52
CA ASP A 178 -17.82 -18.12 36.65
C ASP A 178 -17.06 -16.92 37.20
N HIS A 179 -17.43 -16.49 38.40
CA HIS A 179 -16.87 -15.30 39.04
C HIS A 179 -15.45 -15.51 39.56
N ASP A 180 -15.10 -16.72 40.02
CA ASP A 180 -13.77 -17.01 40.57
C ASP A 180 -12.75 -17.14 39.44
N PHE A 181 -13.12 -17.82 38.35
CA PHE A 181 -12.29 -17.92 37.16
C PHE A 181 -12.12 -16.55 36.48
N LYS A 182 -13.22 -15.79 36.32
CA LYS A 182 -13.19 -14.41 35.82
C LYS A 182 -12.24 -13.53 36.62
N HIS A 183 -12.30 -13.64 37.95
CA HIS A 183 -11.46 -12.86 38.84
C HIS A 183 -9.98 -13.15 38.60
N ARG A 184 -9.57 -14.43 38.57
CA ARG A 184 -8.18 -14.82 38.25
C ARG A 184 -7.73 -14.31 36.88
N GLN A 185 -8.57 -14.43 35.85
CA GLN A 185 -8.24 -13.91 34.52
C GLN A 185 -8.10 -12.38 34.48
N ILE A 186 -8.90 -11.64 35.23
CA ILE A 186 -8.73 -10.19 35.36
C ILE A 186 -7.41 -9.85 36.05
N GLN A 187 -6.98 -10.64 37.05
CA GLN A 187 -5.68 -10.48 37.70
C GLN A 187 -4.51 -10.73 36.73
N ALA A 188 -4.67 -11.68 35.80
CA ALA A 188 -3.70 -12.00 34.76
C ALA A 188 -3.71 -11.02 33.56
N LEU A 189 -4.58 -9.99 33.54
CA LEU A 189 -4.69 -9.05 32.41
C LEU A 189 -3.35 -8.43 31.98
N PRO A 190 -2.45 -8.01 32.88
CA PRO A 190 -1.16 -7.47 32.47
C PRO A 190 -0.28 -8.46 31.69
N VAL A 191 -0.45 -9.77 31.95
CA VAL A 191 0.25 -10.85 31.23
C VAL A 191 -0.29 -10.99 29.81
N PHE A 192 -1.61 -10.87 29.61
CA PHE A 192 -2.23 -10.87 28.27
C PHE A 192 -1.72 -9.72 27.42
N VAL A 193 -1.68 -8.52 28.00
CA VAL A 193 -1.22 -7.32 27.32
C VAL A 193 0.27 -7.40 26.97
N SER A 194 1.12 -7.86 27.91
CA SER A 194 2.58 -7.95 27.66
C SER A 194 2.96 -9.04 26.66
N ARG A 195 2.12 -10.07 26.51
CA ARG A 195 2.26 -11.16 25.52
C ARG A 195 1.49 -10.91 24.23
N SER A 196 1.14 -9.66 23.93
CA SER A 196 0.52 -9.29 22.66
C SER A 196 1.52 -8.65 21.72
N SER A 197 1.55 -9.06 20.44
CA SER A 197 2.47 -8.50 19.43
C SER A 197 2.16 -7.04 19.12
N SER A 198 0.87 -6.68 19.12
CA SER A 198 0.39 -5.33 18.83
C SER A 198 -0.85 -5.00 19.65
N MET A 199 -1.10 -3.70 19.87
CA MET A 199 -2.31 -3.21 20.52
C MET A 199 -3.14 -2.38 19.54
N LEU A 200 -4.37 -2.81 19.29
CA LEU A 200 -5.36 -2.07 18.51
C LEU A 200 -6.30 -1.30 19.44
N VAL A 201 -6.24 0.02 19.39
CA VAL A 201 -7.11 0.92 20.16
C VAL A 201 -8.30 1.33 19.31
N LEU A 202 -9.49 0.83 19.64
CA LEU A 202 -10.75 1.24 19.03
C LEU A 202 -11.27 2.52 19.71
N TRP A 203 -10.73 3.66 19.29
CA TRP A 203 -10.89 4.94 19.98
C TRP A 203 -12.28 5.56 19.81
N ASP A 204 -12.91 5.91 20.94
CA ASP A 204 -14.04 6.84 21.02
C ASP A 204 -13.78 7.95 22.05
N ASP A 205 -14.72 8.89 22.19
CA ASP A 205 -14.62 10.05 23.07
C ASP A 205 -14.50 9.71 24.56
N LYS A 206 -14.82 8.48 24.96
CA LYS A 206 -14.75 7.98 26.33
C LYS A 206 -13.49 7.18 26.63
N TYR A 207 -12.73 6.77 25.61
CA TYR A 207 -11.59 5.86 25.76
C TYR A 207 -10.56 6.35 26.79
N PHE A 208 -10.06 7.59 26.64
CA PHE A 208 -9.07 8.17 27.57
C PHE A 208 -9.63 8.47 28.97
N ARG A 209 -10.95 8.39 29.14
CA ARG A 209 -11.60 8.58 30.45
C ARG A 209 -11.71 7.28 31.24
N ARG A 210 -11.37 6.10 30.69
CA ARG A 210 -11.52 4.83 31.42
C ARG A 210 -10.20 4.39 32.03
N LEU A 211 -10.13 4.24 33.36
CA LEU A 211 -8.90 3.87 34.07
C LEU A 211 -8.37 2.48 33.66
N TRP A 212 -9.25 1.50 33.45
CA TRP A 212 -8.87 0.17 32.96
C TRP A 212 -8.15 0.21 31.60
N CYS A 213 -8.63 1.03 30.66
CA CYS A 213 -7.93 1.22 29.38
C CYS A 213 -6.57 1.89 29.56
N GLN A 214 -6.39 2.71 30.60
CA GLN A 214 -5.09 3.30 30.93
C GLN A 214 -4.12 2.27 31.51
N LEU A 215 -4.60 1.32 32.31
CA LEU A 215 -3.78 0.19 32.76
C LEU A 215 -3.31 -0.67 31.59
N GLU A 216 -4.19 -0.94 30.62
CA GLU A 216 -3.83 -1.66 29.39
C GLU A 216 -2.73 -0.91 28.62
N LEU A 217 -2.92 0.39 28.36
CA LEU A 217 -1.91 1.23 27.71
C LEU A 217 -0.60 1.29 28.48
N ALA A 218 -0.65 1.46 29.81
CA ALA A 218 0.52 1.50 30.68
C ALA A 218 1.29 0.18 30.65
N THR A 219 0.57 -0.94 30.65
CA THR A 219 1.17 -2.27 30.58
C THR A 219 1.84 -2.49 29.24
N PHE A 220 1.16 -2.13 28.14
CA PHE A 220 1.72 -2.29 26.80
C PHE A 220 2.90 -1.34 26.59
N ALA A 221 2.85 -0.10 27.08
CA ALA A 221 3.95 0.86 26.99
C ALA A 221 5.26 0.35 27.62
N LYS A 222 5.17 -0.51 28.64
CA LYS A 222 6.33 -1.08 29.32
C LYS A 222 6.96 -2.25 28.55
N HIS A 223 6.17 -3.01 27.81
CA HIS A 223 6.61 -4.26 27.17
C HIS A 223 6.71 -4.14 25.63
N GLY A 224 5.93 -3.25 25.04
CA GLY A 224 5.87 -2.95 23.61
C GLY A 224 6.24 -1.49 23.32
N GLY A 225 6.57 -1.22 22.05
CA GLY A 225 6.88 0.13 21.60
C GLY A 225 5.61 0.95 21.35
N ALA A 226 5.69 2.28 21.50
CA ALA A 226 4.58 3.18 21.14
C ALA A 226 4.13 3.03 19.67
N GLN A 227 5.02 2.58 18.79
CA GLN A 227 4.74 2.33 17.37
C GLN A 227 3.87 1.08 17.13
N GLU A 228 3.84 0.15 18.09
CA GLU A 228 3.00 -1.06 18.03
C GLU A 228 1.58 -0.82 18.57
N VAL A 229 1.29 0.41 19.03
CA VAL A 229 -0.04 0.86 19.44
C VAL A 229 -0.73 1.55 18.25
N GLN A 230 -1.71 0.88 17.67
CA GLN A 230 -2.43 1.33 16.49
C GLN A 230 -3.78 1.93 16.89
N PHE A 231 -3.95 3.23 16.70
CA PHE A 231 -5.21 3.92 16.96
C PHE A 231 -6.12 3.85 15.74
N LEU A 232 -7.34 3.35 15.94
CA LEU A 232 -8.36 3.26 14.90
C LEU A 232 -9.61 4.05 15.30
N PRO A 233 -9.77 5.29 14.83
CA PRO A 233 -10.95 6.10 15.10
C PRO A 233 -12.22 5.51 14.47
N LEU A 234 -13.30 5.44 15.25
CA LEU A 234 -14.56 4.81 14.81
C LEU A 234 -15.29 5.56 13.67
N TRP A 235 -14.91 6.80 13.35
CA TRP A 235 -15.49 7.56 12.23
C TRP A 235 -14.99 7.09 10.86
N MET A 236 -13.83 6.43 10.78
CA MET A 236 -13.14 6.18 9.51
C MET A 236 -13.88 5.19 8.61
N ALA A 237 -14.39 4.09 9.16
CA ALA A 237 -15.12 3.09 8.38
C ALA A 237 -16.47 3.63 7.85
N PRO A 238 -17.33 4.28 8.67
CA PRO A 238 -18.54 4.93 8.16
C PRO A 238 -18.28 5.98 7.09
N TRP A 239 -17.22 6.80 7.25
CA TRP A 239 -16.82 7.78 6.24
C TRP A 239 -16.41 7.12 4.92
N LEU A 240 -15.64 6.02 4.97
CA LEU A 240 -15.22 5.32 3.76
C LEU A 240 -16.42 4.72 3.03
N LEU A 241 -17.31 4.04 3.75
CA LEU A 241 -18.50 3.42 3.18
C LEU A 241 -19.46 4.46 2.59
N SER A 242 -19.64 5.61 3.25
CA SER A 242 -20.46 6.68 2.70
C SER A 242 -19.83 7.28 1.44
N ALA A 243 -18.51 7.45 1.39
CA ALA A 243 -17.81 7.91 0.20
C ALA A 243 -17.99 6.92 -0.98
N LEU A 244 -17.91 5.61 -0.74
CA LEU A 244 -18.16 4.59 -1.76
C LEU A 244 -19.58 4.67 -2.33
N VAL A 245 -20.59 4.84 -1.48
CA VAL A 245 -22.00 4.97 -1.91
C VAL A 245 -22.20 6.24 -2.71
N VAL A 246 -21.70 7.38 -2.21
CA VAL A 246 -21.83 8.67 -2.87
C VAL A 246 -21.11 8.68 -4.22
N ASN A 247 -19.89 8.16 -4.30
CA ASN A 247 -19.14 8.08 -5.55
C ASN A 247 -19.77 7.09 -6.56
N SER A 248 -20.41 6.02 -6.08
CA SER A 248 -21.20 5.14 -6.94
C SER A 248 -22.40 5.86 -7.56
N LEU A 249 -23.10 6.70 -6.77
CA LEU A 249 -24.18 7.54 -7.27
C LEU A 249 -23.68 8.60 -8.27
N VAL A 250 -22.53 9.22 -8.00
CA VAL A 250 -21.89 10.16 -8.92
C VAL A 250 -21.58 9.48 -10.25
N ALA A 251 -21.01 8.27 -10.24
CA ALA A 251 -20.73 7.51 -11.47
C ALA A 251 -22.01 7.23 -12.29
N VAL A 252 -23.11 6.86 -11.62
CA VAL A 252 -24.42 6.66 -12.28
C VAL A 252 -24.91 7.96 -12.92
N LEU A 253 -24.92 9.06 -12.17
CA LEU A 253 -25.40 10.35 -12.67
C LEU A 253 -24.52 10.89 -13.81
N TRP A 254 -23.21 10.72 -13.70
CA TRP A 254 -22.24 11.06 -14.74
C TRP A 254 -22.54 10.30 -16.04
N SER A 255 -22.66 8.97 -15.97
CA SER A 255 -22.99 8.14 -17.14
C SER A 255 -24.34 8.50 -17.76
N MET A 256 -25.36 8.82 -16.94
CA MET A 256 -26.68 9.21 -17.42
C MET A 256 -26.66 10.55 -18.15
N LEU A 257 -25.91 11.52 -17.63
CA LEU A 257 -25.83 12.88 -18.20
C LEU A 257 -24.95 12.94 -19.44
N ASN A 258 -23.85 12.18 -19.48
CA ASN A 258 -22.95 12.15 -20.64
C ASN A 258 -23.50 11.31 -21.81
N TYR A 259 -24.18 10.19 -21.56
CA TYR A 259 -24.49 9.22 -22.63
C TYR A 259 -25.98 8.93 -22.86
N ARG A 260 -26.90 9.29 -21.94
CA ARG A 260 -28.32 8.88 -22.06
C ARG A 260 -29.32 10.01 -22.30
N ARG A 261 -29.03 11.24 -21.89
CA ARG A 261 -29.87 12.41 -22.16
C ARG A 261 -29.40 13.11 -23.44
N PRO A 262 -30.30 13.75 -24.23
CA PRO A 262 -29.85 14.64 -25.29
C PRO A 262 -29.00 15.74 -24.63
N GLN A 263 -27.73 15.76 -25.01
CA GLN A 263 -26.64 16.60 -24.50
C GLN A 263 -26.92 18.11 -24.62
N GLU A 264 -28.06 18.48 -25.20
CA GLU A 264 -28.50 19.83 -25.57
C GLU A 264 -28.50 20.82 -24.42
N PHE A 265 -28.97 20.43 -23.21
CA PHE A 265 -29.05 21.38 -22.10
C PHE A 265 -27.67 21.80 -21.58
N LEU A 266 -26.78 20.84 -21.31
CA LEU A 266 -25.44 21.14 -20.82
C LEU A 266 -24.59 21.77 -21.94
N MET A 267 -24.74 21.33 -23.20
CA MET A 267 -24.06 21.94 -24.35
C MET A 267 -24.53 23.38 -24.59
N SER A 268 -25.81 23.67 -24.35
CA SER A 268 -26.35 25.03 -24.41
C SER A 268 -25.73 25.93 -23.33
N ILE A 269 -25.50 25.42 -22.12
CA ILE A 269 -24.82 26.17 -21.06
C ILE A 269 -23.34 26.39 -21.41
N THR A 270 -22.61 25.35 -21.81
CA THR A 270 -21.22 25.48 -22.24
C THR A 270 -21.09 26.46 -23.39
N SER A 271 -21.98 26.36 -24.39
CA SER A 271 -22.07 27.29 -25.52
C SER A 271 -22.31 28.73 -25.05
N SER A 272 -23.21 28.93 -24.09
CA SER A 272 -23.49 30.24 -23.47
C SER A 272 -22.26 30.82 -22.77
N CYS A 273 -21.50 29.99 -22.05
CA CYS A 273 -20.24 30.39 -21.39
C CYS A 273 -19.14 30.74 -22.40
N THR A 274 -19.15 30.13 -23.60
CA THR A 274 -18.17 30.39 -24.66
C THR A 274 -18.60 31.49 -25.64
N MET A 275 -19.81 32.06 -25.55
CA MET A 275 -20.33 33.05 -26.52
C MET A 275 -19.47 34.32 -26.68
N MET A 276 -18.65 34.66 -25.67
CA MET A 276 -17.77 35.83 -25.73
C MET A 276 -16.42 35.54 -26.39
N LEU A 277 -16.13 34.28 -26.73
CA LEU A 277 -14.88 33.87 -27.36
C LEU A 277 -15.00 33.93 -28.90
N PRO A 278 -13.94 34.35 -29.61
CA PRO A 278 -13.94 34.35 -31.07
C PRO A 278 -14.15 32.94 -31.65
N GLN A 279 -14.95 32.80 -32.70
CA GLN A 279 -15.20 31.51 -33.35
C GLN A 279 -13.91 30.81 -33.77
N GLY A 280 -12.97 31.55 -34.37
CA GLY A 280 -11.66 30.99 -34.76
C GLY A 280 -10.79 30.52 -33.58
N PHE A 281 -11.05 30.99 -32.35
CA PHE A 281 -10.43 30.42 -31.15
C PHE A 281 -11.13 29.14 -30.72
N LEU A 282 -12.47 29.10 -30.74
CA LEU A 282 -13.24 27.90 -30.39
C LEU A 282 -12.97 26.73 -31.33
N ASP A 283 -12.71 27.02 -32.61
CA ASP A 283 -12.33 26.01 -33.61
C ASP A 283 -10.85 25.55 -33.47
N SER A 284 -10.07 26.16 -32.56
CA SER A 284 -8.68 25.78 -32.30
C SER A 284 -8.55 24.70 -31.21
N PRO A 285 -7.44 23.95 -31.13
CA PRO A 285 -7.19 22.99 -30.04
C PRO A 285 -7.25 23.62 -28.64
N TRP A 286 -6.88 24.89 -28.50
CA TRP A 286 -7.00 25.62 -27.24
C TRP A 286 -8.46 25.97 -26.89
N GLY A 287 -9.30 26.18 -27.91
CA GLY A 287 -10.75 26.34 -27.76
C GLY A 287 -11.43 25.07 -27.27
N PHE A 288 -11.03 23.91 -27.80
CA PHE A 288 -11.48 22.60 -27.31
C PHE A 288 -11.12 22.40 -25.84
N LEU A 289 -9.84 22.60 -25.47
CA LEU A 289 -9.39 22.49 -24.08
C LEU A 289 -10.22 23.35 -23.13
N VAL A 290 -10.46 24.62 -23.48
CA VAL A 290 -11.25 25.53 -22.64
C VAL A 290 -12.70 25.06 -22.54
N SER A 291 -13.30 24.64 -23.65
CA SER A 291 -14.70 24.18 -23.69
C SER A 291 -14.91 22.89 -22.89
N ASP A 292 -14.00 21.93 -23.03
CA ASP A 292 -13.99 20.68 -22.28
C ASP A 292 -13.76 20.92 -20.78
N THR A 293 -12.82 21.81 -20.44
CA THR A 293 -12.60 22.21 -19.04
C THR A 293 -13.86 22.84 -18.42
N ILE A 294 -14.53 23.75 -19.15
CA ILE A 294 -15.78 24.36 -18.69
C ILE A 294 -16.86 23.30 -18.49
N TRP A 295 -17.00 22.38 -19.45
CA TRP A 295 -17.94 21.26 -19.36
C TRP A 295 -17.68 20.41 -18.11
N SER A 296 -16.45 19.94 -17.92
CA SER A 296 -16.04 19.10 -16.80
C SER A 296 -16.25 19.79 -15.46
N VAL A 297 -15.96 21.09 -15.35
CA VAL A 297 -16.24 21.89 -14.16
C VAL A 297 -17.73 22.00 -13.90
N LEU A 298 -18.55 22.37 -14.89
CA LEU A 298 -19.99 22.57 -14.69
C LEU A 298 -20.69 21.26 -14.29
N LEU A 299 -20.42 20.18 -15.01
CA LEU A 299 -21.01 18.88 -14.75
C LEU A 299 -20.51 18.31 -13.41
N GLY A 300 -19.19 18.28 -13.23
CA GLY A 300 -18.55 17.75 -12.05
C GLY A 300 -18.93 18.50 -10.77
N THR A 301 -18.98 19.84 -10.81
CA THR A 301 -19.45 20.64 -9.67
C THR A 301 -20.92 20.42 -9.38
N THR A 302 -21.79 20.34 -10.40
CA THR A 302 -23.22 20.10 -10.20
C THR A 302 -23.47 18.75 -9.53
N LEU A 303 -22.78 17.69 -9.96
CA LEU A 303 -22.85 16.38 -9.33
C LEU A 303 -22.21 16.38 -7.94
N GLY A 304 -21.09 17.09 -7.78
CA GLY A 304 -20.42 17.32 -6.50
C GLY A 304 -21.30 18.07 -5.49
N MET A 305 -22.17 18.98 -5.93
CA MET A 305 -23.14 19.67 -5.06
C MET A 305 -24.11 18.68 -4.42
N LEU A 306 -24.58 17.67 -5.14
CA LEU A 306 -25.44 16.62 -4.58
C LEU A 306 -24.68 15.79 -3.52
N ALA A 307 -23.38 15.59 -3.72
CA ALA A 307 -22.49 14.92 -2.77
C ALA A 307 -22.02 15.81 -1.60
N SER A 308 -22.20 17.13 -1.68
CA SER A 308 -21.58 18.10 -0.76
C SER A 308 -22.06 17.99 0.68
N ILE A 309 -23.36 17.71 0.89
CA ILE A 309 -23.97 17.59 2.22
C ILE A 309 -23.41 16.38 2.98
N PRO A 310 -23.50 15.13 2.47
CA PRO A 310 -22.98 13.97 3.19
C PRO A 310 -21.46 14.06 3.41
N TRP A 311 -20.71 14.60 2.46
CA TRP A 311 -19.27 14.83 2.61
C TRP A 311 -18.95 15.87 3.68
N THR A 312 -19.67 16.99 3.73
CA THR A 312 -19.50 18.00 4.77
C THR A 312 -19.79 17.45 6.16
N ILE A 313 -20.85 16.64 6.31
CA ILE A 313 -21.18 15.98 7.58
C ILE A 313 -20.06 15.03 8.01
N ALA A 314 -19.60 14.18 7.10
CA ALA A 314 -18.59 13.17 7.41
C ALA A 314 -17.22 13.80 7.70
N CYS A 315 -16.81 14.82 6.94
CA CYS A 315 -15.59 15.59 7.20
C CYS A 315 -15.67 16.40 8.49
N ARG A 316 -16.85 16.92 8.86
CA ARG A 316 -17.06 17.57 10.16
C ARG A 316 -16.88 16.59 11.31
N ALA A 317 -17.51 15.41 11.23
CA ALA A 317 -17.36 14.36 12.23
C ALA A 317 -15.89 13.97 12.38
N LYS A 318 -15.19 13.78 11.26
CA LYS A 318 -13.74 13.57 11.26
C LYS A 318 -12.98 14.68 12.01
N LEU A 319 -13.18 15.95 11.63
CA LEU A 319 -12.43 17.06 12.22
C LEU A 319 -12.62 17.11 13.73
N GLN A 320 -13.87 17.03 14.19
CA GLN A 320 -14.23 17.09 15.60
C GLN A 320 -13.68 15.90 16.39
N SER A 321 -13.92 14.67 15.92
CA SER A 321 -13.48 13.46 16.61
C SER A 321 -11.95 13.35 16.67
N HIS A 322 -11.26 13.65 15.56
CA HIS A 322 -9.80 13.53 15.51
C HIS A 322 -9.10 14.62 16.31
N GLU A 323 -9.64 15.84 16.30
CA GLU A 323 -9.16 16.92 17.15
C GLU A 323 -9.36 16.59 18.63
N LEU A 324 -10.53 16.08 19.00
CA LEU A 324 -10.81 15.65 20.38
C LEU A 324 -9.83 14.56 20.83
N MET A 325 -9.53 13.56 20.00
CA MET A 325 -8.55 12.52 20.30
C MET A 325 -7.18 13.13 20.63
N LEU A 326 -6.67 14.00 19.76
CA LEU A 326 -5.35 14.61 19.94
C LEU A 326 -5.30 15.60 21.12
N GLN A 327 -6.41 16.27 21.42
CA GLN A 327 -6.55 17.14 22.60
C GLN A 327 -6.56 16.31 23.88
N GLN A 328 -7.35 15.22 23.93
CA GLN A 328 -7.39 14.30 25.07
C GLN A 328 -6.01 13.72 25.38
N MET A 329 -5.21 13.39 24.36
CA MET A 329 -3.83 12.95 24.57
C MET A 329 -2.92 14.08 25.08
N ALA A 330 -3.06 15.30 24.57
CA ALA A 330 -2.23 16.44 24.94
C ALA A 330 -2.47 16.91 26.39
N SER A 331 -3.73 16.87 26.85
CA SER A 331 -4.13 17.23 28.20
C SER A 331 -4.43 16.00 29.07
N PHE A 332 -3.92 14.83 28.70
CA PHE A 332 -4.25 13.57 29.36
C PHE A 332 -3.83 13.58 30.83
N GLU A 333 -4.70 13.15 31.74
CA GLU A 333 -4.41 13.05 33.17
C GLU A 333 -5.00 11.74 33.72
N CYS A 334 -4.13 10.81 34.13
CA CYS A 334 -4.53 9.49 34.60
C CYS A 334 -5.44 9.55 35.84
N ARG A 335 -5.18 10.51 36.74
CA ARG A 335 -5.97 10.71 37.97
C ARG A 335 -7.42 11.10 37.68
N ALA A 336 -7.66 11.76 36.55
CA ALA A 336 -9.00 12.15 36.11
C ALA A 336 -9.75 11.02 35.38
N ALA A 337 -9.11 9.87 35.13
CA ALA A 337 -9.77 8.73 34.51
C ALA A 337 -10.80 8.13 35.47
N GLU A 338 -11.98 7.85 34.96
CA GLU A 338 -13.16 7.30 35.63
C GLU A 338 -13.08 5.78 35.75
N CYS A 339 -13.64 5.26 36.84
CA CYS A 339 -13.91 3.83 37.04
C CYS A 339 -15.42 3.57 36.94
N THR A 340 -15.82 2.44 36.37
CA THR A 340 -17.22 2.01 36.42
C THR A 340 -17.64 1.65 37.85
N ILE A 341 -16.71 1.10 38.63
CA ILE A 341 -16.83 0.84 40.06
C ILE A 341 -15.68 1.57 40.74
N GLU A 342 -15.95 2.62 41.52
CA GLU A 342 -14.88 3.46 42.08
C GLU A 342 -13.93 2.70 43.00
N ALA A 343 -14.40 1.62 43.63
CA ALA A 343 -13.55 0.73 44.42
C ALA A 343 -12.41 0.09 43.62
N ASP A 344 -12.54 -0.04 42.29
CA ASP A 344 -11.48 -0.56 41.43
C ASP A 344 -10.28 0.40 41.34
N ARG A 345 -10.46 1.71 41.59
CA ARG A 345 -9.35 2.67 41.54
C ARG A 345 -8.23 2.29 42.50
N LEU A 346 -8.60 1.87 43.72
CA LEU A 346 -7.66 1.44 44.77
C LEU A 346 -6.81 0.23 44.36
N LEU A 347 -7.17 -0.43 43.26
CA LEU A 347 -6.50 -1.62 42.74
C LEU A 347 -5.76 -1.33 41.43
N VAL A 348 -6.40 -0.60 40.52
CA VAL A 348 -5.91 -0.35 39.16
C VAL A 348 -4.85 0.75 39.16
N GLU A 349 -5.06 1.85 39.89
CA GLU A 349 -4.15 2.99 39.90
C GLU A 349 -2.76 2.63 40.48
N PRO A 350 -2.66 1.86 41.59
CA PRO A 350 -1.37 1.37 42.09
C PRO A 350 -0.59 0.49 41.12
N GLN A 351 -1.26 -0.22 40.22
CA GLN A 351 -0.58 -1.00 39.19
C GLN A 351 0.05 -0.11 38.13
N VAL A 352 -0.66 0.94 37.69
CA VAL A 352 -0.10 1.96 36.78
C VAL A 352 1.13 2.61 37.42
N GLN A 353 1.03 2.97 38.70
CA GLN A 353 2.17 3.50 39.48
C GLN A 353 3.34 2.51 39.50
N THR A 354 3.10 1.25 39.84
CA THR A 354 4.13 0.20 39.90
C THR A 354 4.80 -0.03 38.54
N LEU A 355 4.07 0.12 37.43
CA LEU A 355 4.63 -0.04 36.10
C LEU A 355 5.66 1.07 35.76
N PHE A 356 5.47 2.28 36.30
CA PHE A 356 6.25 3.48 35.98
C PHE A 356 7.18 3.98 37.11
N LYS A 357 7.21 3.31 38.28
CA LYS A 357 8.20 3.55 39.34
C LYS A 357 9.58 2.99 38.99
N SER A 358 10.63 3.68 39.44
CA SER A 358 12.02 3.22 39.37
C SER A 358 12.20 2.00 40.28
N ARG A 359 12.81 0.91 39.76
CA ARG A 359 13.22 -0.21 40.60
C ARG A 359 14.54 0.15 41.29
N HIS A 360 14.47 0.77 42.47
CA HIS A 360 15.59 0.71 43.41
C HIS A 360 15.63 -0.69 44.03
N LYS A 361 16.66 -1.47 43.66
CA LYS A 361 17.09 -2.75 44.30
C LYS A 361 15.99 -3.75 44.66
N GLU A 362 15.82 -4.78 43.83
CA GLU A 362 15.54 -6.13 44.34
C GLU A 362 16.07 -7.20 43.36
N GLU A 363 16.51 -8.31 43.96
CA GLU A 363 17.35 -9.43 43.55
C GLU A 363 17.10 -10.10 42.17
N PRO A 364 18.10 -10.85 41.64
CA PRO A 364 18.06 -11.40 40.29
C PRO A 364 16.86 -12.35 40.14
N VAL A 365 15.89 -11.94 39.33
CA VAL A 365 14.97 -12.89 38.70
C VAL A 365 15.84 -13.80 37.85
N VAL A 366 15.88 -15.07 38.24
CA VAL A 366 16.53 -16.22 37.60
C VAL A 366 16.75 -15.94 36.11
N GLN A 367 18.00 -15.64 35.76
CA GLN A 367 18.50 -15.94 34.42
C GLN A 367 18.24 -17.43 34.23
N ALA A 368 17.35 -17.78 33.30
CA ALA A 368 17.27 -19.15 32.81
C ALA A 368 18.70 -19.58 32.46
N ALA A 369 19.20 -20.54 33.23
CA ALA A 369 20.58 -20.99 33.18
C ALA A 369 20.90 -21.51 31.78
N SER A 370 21.66 -20.73 31.02
CA SER A 370 22.44 -21.24 29.91
C SER A 370 23.75 -21.79 30.49
N SER A 371 23.78 -23.09 30.82
CA SER A 371 25.02 -23.84 30.93
C SER A 371 24.83 -25.26 30.37
N PRO A 372 25.80 -25.79 29.60
CA PRO A 372 25.68 -27.07 28.91
C PRO A 372 26.04 -28.21 29.86
N GLY A 373 25.07 -29.08 30.14
CA GLY A 373 25.28 -30.33 30.87
C GLY A 373 25.44 -31.49 29.90
N THR A 374 26.68 -31.94 29.74
CA THR A 374 27.11 -33.18 29.08
C THR A 374 26.41 -34.41 29.68
N TYR A 375 25.68 -35.17 28.87
CA TYR A 375 25.50 -36.61 29.09
C TYR A 375 25.44 -37.32 27.73
N GLU A 376 26.50 -38.08 27.47
CA GLU A 376 26.58 -39.12 26.45
C GLU A 376 25.73 -40.34 26.83
N HIS A 377 25.40 -41.12 25.80
CA HIS A 377 24.92 -42.51 25.78
C HIS A 377 23.44 -42.78 26.08
N LEU A 378 22.66 -43.05 25.02
CA LEU A 378 22.49 -44.43 24.51
C LEU A 378 21.76 -44.43 23.16
N GLN A 379 22.41 -45.05 22.18
CA GLN A 379 21.88 -45.42 20.88
C GLN A 379 20.76 -46.44 21.04
N THR A 380 19.70 -46.31 20.26
CA THR A 380 19.14 -47.46 19.52
C THR A 380 18.36 -46.95 18.32
N GLU A 381 18.79 -47.42 17.15
CA GLU A 381 18.28 -47.12 15.83
C GLU A 381 16.93 -47.81 15.56
N SER A 382 16.02 -47.09 14.90
CA SER A 382 15.12 -47.53 13.81
C SER A 382 14.13 -46.36 13.58
N GLY A 383 14.01 -45.70 12.44
CA GLY A 383 14.18 -46.16 11.06
C GLY A 383 12.82 -46.06 10.37
N ALA A 384 12.34 -44.84 10.07
CA ALA A 384 11.30 -44.53 9.07
C ALA A 384 11.13 -43.02 8.88
N ASP A 385 10.96 -42.60 7.63
CA ASP A 385 11.10 -41.26 7.08
C ASP A 385 10.12 -40.18 7.58
N SER A 386 10.63 -38.96 7.77
CA SER A 386 9.84 -37.72 7.77
C SER A 386 10.62 -36.59 7.08
N SER A 387 10.34 -36.36 5.80
CA SER A 387 10.92 -35.27 5.00
C SER A 387 9.88 -34.22 4.61
N VAL A 388 9.19 -33.61 5.58
CA VAL A 388 8.52 -32.31 5.37
C VAL A 388 8.50 -31.53 6.69
N ALA A 389 9.02 -30.29 6.64
CA ALA A 389 8.91 -29.18 7.60
C ALA A 389 10.21 -28.81 8.37
N SER A 390 10.96 -27.85 7.81
CA SER A 390 11.75 -26.88 8.60
C SER A 390 12.10 -25.63 7.78
N TRP A 391 11.22 -24.64 7.80
CA TRP A 391 11.60 -23.23 7.59
C TRP A 391 10.87 -22.39 8.65
N VAL A 392 11.47 -22.30 9.83
CA VAL A 392 11.12 -21.31 10.86
C VAL A 392 12.32 -20.37 10.96
N PRO A 393 12.21 -19.08 10.57
CA PRO A 393 13.25 -18.12 10.86
C PRO A 393 13.14 -17.68 12.33
N SER A 394 14.17 -17.98 13.11
CA SER A 394 14.36 -17.44 14.46
C SER A 394 14.66 -15.94 14.39
N THR A 395 13.63 -15.10 14.43
CA THR A 395 13.81 -13.63 14.54
C THR A 395 13.84 -13.21 16.00
N THR A 396 15.04 -13.04 16.54
CA THR A 396 15.26 -12.23 17.76
C THR A 396 15.03 -10.76 17.39
N TYR A 397 13.91 -10.20 17.82
CA TYR A 397 13.53 -8.80 17.59
C TYR A 397 14.44 -7.86 18.40
N GLN A 398 15.14 -6.94 17.73
CA GLN A 398 15.67 -5.73 18.38
C GLN A 398 14.59 -4.65 18.34
N VAL A 399 14.04 -4.35 19.51
CA VAL A 399 13.04 -3.30 19.77
C VAL A 399 13.64 -1.92 19.53
N GLY A 400 12.87 -1.00 18.94
CA GLY A 400 13.29 0.38 18.63
C GLY A 400 13.93 1.11 19.82
N SER A 401 15.21 1.43 19.70
CA SER A 401 16.08 1.76 20.83
C SER A 401 15.84 3.15 21.46
N GLU A 402 15.41 4.17 20.69
CA GLU A 402 15.27 5.53 21.22
C GLU A 402 14.00 5.77 22.05
N THR A 403 12.85 5.19 21.64
CA THR A 403 11.58 5.39 22.38
C THR A 403 11.62 4.65 23.71
N THR A 404 12.20 3.45 23.69
CA THR A 404 12.46 2.63 24.88
C THR A 404 13.45 3.32 25.81
N ALA A 405 14.48 4.00 25.30
CA ALA A 405 15.42 4.77 26.11
C ALA A 405 14.79 5.99 26.81
N ILE A 406 13.90 6.75 26.14
CA ILE A 406 13.19 7.88 26.78
C ILE A 406 12.29 7.39 27.93
N LEU A 407 11.55 6.31 27.69
CA LEU A 407 10.71 5.66 28.70
C LEU A 407 11.57 5.15 29.86
N HIS A 408 12.69 4.48 29.56
CA HIS A 408 13.61 3.96 30.57
C HIS A 408 14.24 5.08 31.42
N ASN A 409 14.58 6.22 30.81
CA ASN A 409 15.14 7.37 31.53
C ASN A 409 14.10 8.08 32.43
N SER A 410 12.86 8.25 31.97
CA SER A 410 11.80 8.85 32.79
C SER A 410 11.30 7.92 33.90
N VAL A 411 11.26 6.61 33.65
CA VAL A 411 10.91 5.59 34.66
C VAL A 411 12.04 5.42 35.69
N ALA A 412 13.31 5.55 35.28
CA ALA A 412 14.44 5.45 36.19
C ALA A 412 14.51 6.57 37.26
N SER A 413 13.85 7.72 37.03
CA SER A 413 13.83 8.85 37.98
C SER A 413 12.60 8.92 38.89
N ALA A 414 11.56 8.12 38.67
CA ALA A 414 10.30 8.22 39.42
C ALA A 414 10.35 7.36 40.69
N GLU A 415 10.48 7.97 41.87
CA GLU A 415 10.57 7.25 43.15
C GLU A 415 9.24 7.23 43.90
N THR A 416 8.39 8.25 43.70
CA THR A 416 7.07 8.37 44.34
C THR A 416 5.92 7.89 43.45
N ASP A 417 4.78 7.55 44.06
CA ASP A 417 3.53 7.22 43.33
C ASP A 417 3.06 8.37 42.43
N GLN A 418 3.25 9.60 42.90
CA GLN A 418 2.88 10.78 42.15
C GLN A 418 3.76 10.97 40.91
N GLU A 419 5.08 10.82 41.06
CA GLU A 419 6.03 10.87 39.94
C GLU A 419 5.80 9.76 38.92
N ALA A 420 5.42 8.56 39.36
CA ALA A 420 5.13 7.46 38.45
C ALA A 420 3.89 7.72 37.57
N LEU A 421 2.82 8.27 38.15
CA LEU A 421 1.66 8.72 37.38
C LEU A 421 2.02 9.87 36.43
N ASP A 422 2.88 10.79 36.87
CA ASP A 422 3.34 11.91 36.02
C ASP A 422 4.24 11.43 34.86
N ALA A 423 5.03 10.38 35.08
CA ALA A 423 5.80 9.71 34.03
C ALA A 423 4.88 9.03 33.00
N PHE A 424 3.83 8.34 33.44
CA PHE A 424 2.82 7.78 32.54
C PHE A 424 2.06 8.86 31.76
N ASN A 425 1.63 9.94 32.43
CA ASN A 425 1.02 11.09 31.78
C ASN A 425 1.95 11.67 30.69
N SER A 426 3.25 11.79 30.99
CA SER A 426 4.26 12.28 30.04
C SER A 426 4.45 11.35 28.85
N TYR A 427 4.38 10.03 29.07
CA TYR A 427 4.39 9.03 27.99
C TYR A 427 3.22 9.21 27.01
N ILE A 428 2.00 9.37 27.53
CA ILE A 428 0.80 9.59 26.69
C ILE A 428 0.90 10.91 25.94
N ARG A 429 1.24 12.01 26.63
CA ARG A 429 1.34 13.37 26.07
C ARG A 429 2.45 13.51 25.03
N GLY A 430 3.52 12.72 25.15
CA GLY A 430 4.72 12.79 24.32
C GLY A 430 4.86 11.60 23.35
N PRO A 431 5.62 10.54 23.71
CA PRO A 431 5.89 9.39 22.86
C PRO A 431 4.67 8.79 22.14
N LEU A 432 3.61 8.44 22.89
CA LEU A 432 2.44 7.81 22.28
C LEU A 432 1.70 8.77 21.34
N ARG A 433 1.49 10.03 21.76
CA ARG A 433 0.90 11.06 20.90
C ARG A 433 1.70 11.26 19.62
N ARG A 434 3.03 11.21 19.67
CA ARG A 434 3.89 11.30 18.49
C ARG A 434 3.71 10.10 17.56
N ALA A 435 3.71 8.88 18.08
CA ALA A 435 3.45 7.67 17.30
C ALA A 435 2.05 7.68 16.65
N VAL A 436 1.03 8.16 17.36
CA VAL A 436 -0.33 8.34 16.79
C VAL A 436 -0.34 9.41 15.71
N MET A 437 0.37 10.53 15.90
CA MET A 437 0.51 11.57 14.87
C MET A 437 1.28 11.09 13.63
N GLU A 438 2.25 10.19 13.79
CA GLU A 438 3.01 9.59 12.68
C GLU A 438 2.19 8.55 11.91
N SER A 439 1.42 7.72 12.61
CA SER A 439 0.64 6.63 12.01
C SER A 439 -0.70 7.08 11.44
N VAL A 440 -1.45 7.92 12.16
CA VAL A 440 -2.82 8.34 11.78
C VAL A 440 -2.84 9.77 11.23
N GLY A 441 -1.85 10.60 11.57
CA GLY A 441 -1.79 12.00 11.15
C GLY A 441 -2.59 12.96 12.03
N ASN A 442 -2.57 14.24 11.67
CA ASN A 442 -3.39 15.28 12.29
C ASN A 442 -4.84 15.27 11.75
N GLN A 443 -5.71 16.13 12.26
CA GLN A 443 -7.11 16.20 11.85
C GLN A 443 -7.34 16.53 10.36
N LEU A 444 -6.34 17.09 9.68
CA LEU A 444 -6.36 17.42 8.24
C LEU A 444 -5.81 16.30 7.36
N HIS A 445 -5.13 15.30 7.95
CA HIS A 445 -4.49 14.23 7.22
C HIS A 445 -5.44 13.05 7.03
N VAL A 446 -5.60 12.58 5.80
CA VAL A 446 -6.13 11.24 5.46
C VAL A 446 -5.02 10.52 4.73
N PRO A 447 -4.73 9.24 5.03
CA PRO A 447 -3.75 8.49 4.25
C PRO A 447 -4.16 8.44 2.77
N TYR A 448 -3.20 8.70 1.86
CA TYR A 448 -3.42 8.69 0.41
C TYR A 448 -4.14 7.42 -0.09
N ARG A 449 -3.74 6.25 0.41
CA ARG A 449 -4.36 4.95 0.09
C ARG A 449 -5.85 4.92 0.42
N ILE A 450 -6.26 5.53 1.54
CA ILE A 450 -7.65 5.55 1.97
C ILE A 450 -8.47 6.50 1.09
N CYS A 451 -7.89 7.61 0.62
CA CYS A 451 -8.52 8.47 -0.39
C CYS A 451 -8.73 7.73 -1.73
N LEU A 452 -7.75 6.93 -2.18
CA LEU A 452 -7.90 6.11 -3.39
C LEU A 452 -9.02 5.08 -3.25
N VAL A 453 -9.10 4.37 -2.10
CA VAL A 453 -10.20 3.42 -1.87
C VAL A 453 -11.55 4.16 -1.83
N ALA A 454 -11.63 5.35 -1.24
CA ALA A 454 -12.85 6.15 -1.25
C ALA A 454 -13.28 6.52 -2.69
N ALA A 455 -12.33 6.73 -3.60
CA ALA A 455 -12.57 7.02 -5.01
C ALA A 455 -12.77 5.76 -5.89
N LEU A 456 -12.72 4.55 -5.32
CA LEU A 456 -12.77 3.28 -6.05
C LEU A 456 -13.93 3.20 -7.08
N PRO A 457 -15.18 3.63 -6.79
CA PRO A 457 -16.25 3.60 -7.79
C PRO A 457 -15.94 4.44 -9.04
N LEU A 458 -15.27 5.59 -8.89
CA LEU A 458 -14.88 6.44 -10.01
C LEU A 458 -13.67 5.85 -10.76
N ILE A 459 -12.76 5.18 -10.04
CA ILE A 459 -11.64 4.44 -10.65
C ILE A 459 -12.17 3.31 -11.55
N LEU A 460 -13.14 2.54 -11.04
CA LEU A 460 -13.77 1.43 -11.76
C LEU A 460 -14.60 1.90 -12.96
N TYR A 461 -15.04 3.15 -12.95
CA TYR A 461 -15.83 3.78 -14.01
C TYR A 461 -14.98 4.15 -15.24
N SER A 462 -13.67 4.31 -15.14
CA SER A 462 -12.81 4.74 -16.26
C SER A 462 -13.00 3.94 -17.58
N PRO A 463 -13.06 2.58 -17.60
CA PRO A 463 -13.34 1.83 -18.82
C PRO A 463 -14.79 1.98 -19.30
N VAL A 464 -15.74 2.33 -18.42
CA VAL A 464 -17.12 2.59 -18.84
C VAL A 464 -17.16 3.84 -19.71
N ASP A 465 -16.52 4.92 -19.28
CA ASP A 465 -16.45 6.17 -20.02
C ASP A 465 -15.91 5.96 -21.45
N LEU A 466 -14.87 5.11 -21.54
CA LEU A 466 -14.23 4.77 -22.80
C LEU A 466 -15.07 3.85 -23.69
N LEU A 467 -15.69 2.82 -23.13
CA LEU A 467 -16.42 1.79 -23.89
C LEU A 467 -17.87 2.17 -24.21
N GLN A 468 -18.44 3.13 -23.49
CA GLN A 468 -19.86 3.50 -23.63
C GLN A 468 -20.13 4.34 -24.89
N CYS A 469 -19.10 4.97 -25.47
CA CYS A 469 -19.21 5.80 -26.66
C CYS A 469 -19.39 4.94 -27.95
N ASP A 470 -20.55 5.08 -28.59
CA ASP A 470 -20.86 4.42 -29.87
C ASP A 470 -20.27 5.16 -31.09
N VAL A 471 -20.60 4.73 -32.30
CA VAL A 471 -20.10 5.35 -33.55
C VAL A 471 -20.55 6.81 -33.66
N ASP A 472 -21.79 7.11 -33.29
CA ASP A 472 -22.37 8.46 -33.36
C ASP A 472 -21.81 9.40 -32.29
N CYS A 473 -21.47 8.87 -31.11
CA CYS A 473 -20.72 9.57 -30.08
C CYS A 473 -19.29 9.88 -30.55
N ARG A 474 -18.59 8.94 -31.19
CA ARG A 474 -17.22 9.14 -31.69
C ARG A 474 -17.13 10.14 -32.82
N SER A 475 -18.11 10.15 -33.74
CA SER A 475 -18.15 11.14 -34.82
C SER A 475 -18.32 12.56 -34.28
N ARG A 476 -19.11 12.75 -33.22
CA ARG A 476 -19.26 14.05 -32.51
C ARG A 476 -17.97 14.49 -31.82
N LEU A 477 -17.22 13.55 -31.23
CA LEU A 477 -15.96 13.84 -30.52
C LEU A 477 -14.73 13.97 -31.44
N HIS A 478 -14.90 13.81 -32.76
CA HIS A 478 -13.83 13.91 -33.76
C HIS A 478 -12.65 12.96 -33.47
N VAL A 479 -12.92 11.79 -32.90
CA VAL A 479 -11.89 10.79 -32.59
C VAL A 479 -11.70 9.87 -33.81
N PRO A 480 -10.54 9.90 -34.49
CA PRO A 480 -10.35 9.25 -35.80
C PRO A 480 -10.26 7.72 -35.72
N SER A 481 -9.74 7.16 -34.62
CA SER A 481 -9.66 5.72 -34.39
C SER A 481 -9.97 5.36 -32.94
N LEU A 482 -10.51 4.16 -32.70
CA LEU A 482 -10.78 3.68 -31.34
C LEU A 482 -9.48 3.50 -30.53
N GLU A 483 -8.39 3.15 -31.19
CA GLU A 483 -7.10 2.92 -30.55
C GLU A 483 -6.46 4.22 -30.06
N ASP A 484 -6.48 5.28 -30.87
CA ASP A 484 -5.94 6.59 -30.48
C ASP A 484 -6.77 7.20 -29.36
N GLY A 485 -8.11 7.11 -29.45
CA GLY A 485 -9.03 7.47 -28.37
C GLY A 485 -8.69 6.76 -27.07
N PHE A 486 -8.55 5.43 -27.13
CA PHE A 486 -8.22 4.58 -25.98
C PHE A 486 -6.90 4.96 -25.31
N ARG A 487 -5.84 5.18 -26.10
CA ARG A 487 -4.52 5.58 -25.59
C ARG A 487 -4.57 6.92 -24.85
N SER A 488 -5.23 7.92 -25.43
CA SER A 488 -5.36 9.25 -24.82
C SER A 488 -6.18 9.21 -23.53
N GLU A 489 -7.33 8.55 -23.56
CA GLU A 489 -8.25 8.46 -22.42
C GLU A 489 -7.62 7.72 -21.24
N MET A 490 -6.92 6.61 -21.51
CA MET A 490 -6.20 5.87 -20.47
C MET A 490 -5.15 6.72 -19.75
N LEU A 491 -4.37 7.53 -20.48
CA LEU A 491 -3.37 8.40 -19.86
C LEU A 491 -4.05 9.47 -19.00
N SER A 492 -5.15 10.05 -19.49
CA SER A 492 -5.88 11.05 -18.74
C SER A 492 -6.43 10.49 -17.43
N TRP A 493 -7.15 9.36 -17.50
CA TRP A 493 -7.64 8.66 -16.32
C TRP A 493 -6.52 8.25 -15.37
N PHE A 494 -5.37 7.81 -15.86
CA PHE A 494 -4.23 7.49 -15.01
C PHE A 494 -3.80 8.71 -14.18
N VAL A 495 -3.63 9.87 -14.81
CA VAL A 495 -3.28 11.12 -14.13
C VAL A 495 -4.38 11.55 -13.15
N VAL A 496 -5.65 11.50 -13.57
CA VAL A 496 -6.80 11.88 -12.74
C VAL A 496 -6.92 10.97 -11.51
N ILE A 497 -6.84 9.65 -11.69
CA ILE A 497 -6.96 8.65 -10.62
C ILE A 497 -5.88 8.83 -9.57
N PHE A 498 -4.63 8.99 -9.98
CA PHE A 498 -3.50 9.02 -9.03
C PHE A 498 -3.19 10.42 -8.51
N LEU A 499 -3.44 11.49 -9.28
CA LEU A 499 -3.04 12.85 -8.93
C LEU A 499 -4.20 13.77 -8.55
N VAL A 500 -5.42 13.50 -9.02
CA VAL A 500 -6.58 14.38 -8.79
C VAL A 500 -7.54 13.78 -7.77
N PHE A 501 -8.05 12.57 -7.95
CA PHE A 501 -9.04 11.96 -7.03
C PHE A 501 -8.64 11.93 -5.55
N PRO A 502 -7.36 11.73 -5.17
CA PRO A 502 -6.97 11.72 -3.77
C PRO A 502 -7.11 13.09 -3.08
N ILE A 503 -7.13 14.20 -3.84
CA ILE A 503 -7.04 15.57 -3.28
C ILE A 503 -8.35 16.07 -2.66
N PHE A 504 -9.50 15.52 -3.07
CA PHE A 504 -10.82 16.05 -2.68
C PHE A 504 -10.99 16.12 -1.16
N CYS A 505 -10.73 15.01 -0.45
CA CYS A 505 -10.88 14.98 1.01
C CYS A 505 -9.90 15.94 1.76
N PRO A 506 -8.58 15.91 1.52
CA PRO A 506 -7.65 16.78 2.23
C PRO A 506 -7.84 18.28 1.92
N ILE A 507 -8.30 18.66 0.73
CA ILE A 507 -8.66 20.05 0.42
C ILE A 507 -9.93 20.44 1.18
N LEU A 508 -10.97 19.62 1.11
CA LEU A 508 -12.23 19.88 1.82
C LEU A 508 -12.02 20.06 3.33
N LEU A 509 -11.20 19.21 3.95
CA LEU A 509 -10.89 19.29 5.37
C LEU A 509 -10.20 20.62 5.75
N ARG A 510 -9.29 21.11 4.92
CA ARG A 510 -8.60 22.40 5.14
C ARG A 510 -9.59 23.56 5.03
N MET A 511 -10.43 23.56 4.00
CA MET A 511 -11.44 24.60 3.81
C MET A 511 -12.49 24.59 4.94
N LEU A 512 -13.00 23.41 5.31
CA LEU A 512 -13.96 23.27 6.41
C LEU A 512 -13.38 23.67 7.76
N LYS A 513 -12.10 23.40 8.02
CA LYS A 513 -11.43 23.86 9.24
C LYS A 513 -11.48 25.39 9.35
N HIS A 514 -11.26 26.12 8.25
CA HIS A 514 -11.43 27.58 8.22
C HIS A 514 -12.89 28.02 8.31
N ALA A 515 -13.81 27.33 7.64
CA ALA A 515 -15.24 27.65 7.73
C ALA A 515 -15.77 27.51 9.17
N PHE A 516 -15.25 26.54 9.93
CA PHE A 516 -15.67 26.27 11.30
C PHE A 516 -15.06 27.18 12.37
N THR A 517 -14.14 28.09 12.03
CA THR A 517 -13.67 29.12 12.98
C THR A 517 -14.66 30.28 13.11
N VAL A 518 -15.64 30.37 12.21
CA VAL A 518 -16.64 31.45 12.19
C VAL A 518 -17.70 31.22 13.26
N GLN A 519 -17.95 32.22 14.10
CA GLN A 519 -18.88 32.13 15.24
C GLN A 519 -20.37 32.03 14.85
N SER A 520 -20.77 32.65 13.73
CA SER A 520 -22.16 32.65 13.29
C SER A 520 -22.54 31.30 12.67
N GLN A 521 -23.46 30.57 13.29
CA GLN A 521 -23.89 29.23 12.84
C GLN A 521 -24.45 29.23 11.41
N LYS A 522 -25.22 30.26 11.01
CA LYS A 522 -25.76 30.38 9.64
C LYS A 522 -24.63 30.60 8.63
N LEU A 523 -23.71 31.50 8.94
CA LEU A 523 -22.56 31.79 8.08
C LEU A 523 -21.62 30.58 7.98
N GLN A 524 -21.40 29.86 9.08
CA GLN A 524 -20.64 28.62 9.14
C GLN A 524 -21.22 27.56 8.19
N GLN A 525 -22.54 27.36 8.19
CA GLN A 525 -23.21 26.42 7.29
C GLN A 525 -23.05 26.81 5.81
N VAL A 526 -23.23 28.10 5.49
CA VAL A 526 -23.03 28.62 4.12
C VAL A 526 -21.59 28.42 3.66
N LEU A 527 -20.61 28.77 4.49
CA LEU A 527 -19.19 28.60 4.18
C LEU A 527 -18.80 27.12 4.05
N ALA A 528 -19.43 26.22 4.82
CA ALA A 528 -19.18 24.79 4.71
C ALA A 528 -19.68 24.21 3.39
N ILE A 529 -20.88 24.60 2.96
CA ILE A 529 -21.43 24.22 1.65
C ILE A 529 -20.54 24.79 0.54
N LEU A 530 -20.19 26.08 0.61
CA LEU A 530 -19.32 26.73 -0.37
C LEU A 530 -17.94 26.06 -0.45
N SER A 531 -17.38 25.62 0.68
CA SER A 531 -16.12 24.87 0.72
C SER A 531 -16.19 23.57 -0.07
N ALA A 532 -17.30 22.83 0.06
CA ALA A 532 -17.52 21.63 -0.73
C ALA A 532 -17.65 21.95 -2.23
N VAL A 533 -18.45 22.95 -2.60
CA VAL A 533 -18.59 23.40 -4.00
C VAL A 533 -17.23 23.75 -4.61
N LEU A 534 -16.45 24.60 -3.93
CA LEU A 534 -15.14 25.02 -4.41
C LEU A 534 -14.15 23.86 -4.50
N THR A 535 -14.21 22.89 -3.59
CA THR A 535 -13.38 21.68 -3.65
C THR A 535 -13.70 20.86 -4.90
N PHE A 536 -14.98 20.63 -5.19
CA PHE A 536 -15.38 19.91 -6.40
C PHE A 536 -15.01 20.68 -7.66
N THR A 537 -15.30 21.98 -7.73
CA THR A 537 -14.90 22.86 -8.83
C THR A 537 -13.40 22.77 -9.11
N TYR A 538 -12.57 22.83 -8.06
CA TYR A 538 -11.13 22.74 -8.23
C TYR A 538 -10.68 21.36 -8.72
N GLY A 539 -11.21 20.28 -8.15
CA GLY A 539 -10.86 18.93 -8.59
C GLY A 539 -11.23 18.66 -10.04
N TYR A 540 -12.42 19.08 -10.48
CA TYR A 540 -12.85 18.91 -11.87
C TYR A 540 -12.21 19.91 -12.84
N LEU A 541 -11.77 21.08 -12.35
CA LEU A 541 -10.89 21.97 -13.12
C LEU A 541 -9.56 21.26 -13.41
N CYS A 542 -8.95 20.64 -12.41
CA CYS A 542 -7.73 19.86 -12.62
C CYS A 542 -7.96 18.70 -13.60
N ALA A 543 -9.07 17.97 -13.47
CA ALA A 543 -9.40 16.87 -14.39
C ALA A 543 -9.58 17.37 -15.83
N GLY A 544 -10.44 18.37 -16.07
CA GLY A 544 -10.69 18.88 -17.42
C GLY A 544 -9.46 19.51 -18.10
N VAL A 545 -8.56 20.15 -17.34
CA VAL A 545 -7.29 20.64 -17.92
C VAL A 545 -6.36 19.47 -18.29
N VAL A 546 -6.33 18.39 -17.50
CA VAL A 546 -5.60 17.16 -17.86
C VAL A 546 -6.19 16.56 -19.14
N ASP A 547 -7.51 16.33 -19.16
CA ASP A 547 -8.24 15.76 -20.31
C ASP A 547 -7.98 16.58 -21.59
N GLY A 548 -8.17 17.90 -21.55
CA GLY A 548 -7.97 18.79 -22.69
C GLY A 548 -6.50 18.87 -23.18
N LEU A 549 -5.51 18.82 -22.27
CA LEU A 549 -4.10 18.81 -22.66
C LEU A 549 -3.69 17.48 -23.29
N VAL A 550 -4.16 16.37 -22.72
CA VAL A 550 -3.95 15.03 -23.27
C VAL A 550 -4.57 14.94 -24.67
N TYR A 551 -5.82 15.41 -24.83
CA TYR A 551 -6.46 15.49 -26.14
C TYR A 551 -5.64 16.30 -27.15
N ASN A 552 -5.13 17.47 -26.77
CA ASN A 552 -4.30 18.30 -27.66
C ASN A 552 -3.01 17.61 -28.11
N VAL A 553 -2.36 16.87 -27.21
CA VAL A 553 -1.12 16.14 -27.53
C VAL A 553 -1.41 14.95 -28.45
N PHE A 554 -2.40 14.11 -28.11
CA PHE A 554 -2.57 12.81 -28.77
C PHE A 554 -3.57 12.81 -29.92
N GLN A 555 -4.63 13.60 -29.85
CA GLN A 555 -5.65 13.65 -30.90
C GLN A 555 -5.36 14.72 -31.95
N GLN A 556 -4.82 15.86 -31.52
CA GLN A 556 -4.53 17.00 -32.42
C GLN A 556 -3.05 17.07 -32.86
N GLY A 557 -2.19 16.19 -32.33
CA GLY A 557 -0.75 16.18 -32.65
C GLY A 557 0.00 17.45 -32.23
N LEU A 558 -0.54 18.24 -31.31
CA LEU A 558 0.02 19.53 -30.92
C LEU A 558 1.15 19.35 -29.89
N VAL A 559 2.35 19.01 -30.37
CA VAL A 559 3.53 18.74 -29.52
C VAL A 559 3.88 19.92 -28.60
N GLY A 560 3.53 21.15 -28.98
CA GLY A 560 3.67 22.34 -28.13
C GLY A 560 2.91 22.27 -26.79
N SER A 561 1.93 21.39 -26.65
CA SER A 561 1.20 21.15 -25.40
C SER A 561 1.93 20.22 -24.42
N VAL A 562 2.93 19.45 -24.87
CA VAL A 562 3.68 18.50 -24.03
C VAL A 562 4.38 19.18 -22.84
N PRO A 563 5.10 20.31 -23.00
CA PRO A 563 5.72 21.01 -21.87
C PRO A 563 4.69 21.52 -20.85
N VAL A 564 3.52 21.96 -21.33
CA VAL A 564 2.42 22.45 -20.48
C VAL A 564 1.82 21.31 -19.67
N PHE A 565 1.59 20.15 -20.31
CA PHE A 565 1.13 18.93 -19.65
C PHE A 565 2.13 18.44 -18.60
N ALA A 566 3.43 18.39 -18.94
CA ALA A 566 4.48 18.01 -18.00
C ALA A 566 4.55 18.97 -16.79
N LEU A 567 4.42 20.28 -17.02
CA LEU A 567 4.35 21.28 -15.95
C LEU A 567 3.14 21.05 -15.04
N LEU A 568 1.96 20.78 -15.61
CA LEU A 568 0.75 20.47 -14.84
C LEU A 568 0.96 19.23 -13.95
N VAL A 569 1.51 18.15 -14.49
CA VAL A 569 1.81 16.93 -13.73
C VAL A 569 2.77 17.24 -12.57
N ILE A 570 3.81 18.05 -12.80
CA ILE A 570 4.73 18.49 -11.72
C ILE A 570 3.98 19.27 -10.64
N LEU A 571 3.10 20.20 -11.02
CA LEU A 571 2.30 20.99 -10.06
C LEU A 571 1.37 20.08 -9.23
N LEU A 572 0.71 19.12 -9.87
CA LEU A 572 -0.15 18.15 -9.18
C LEU A 572 0.67 17.26 -8.23
N LEU A 573 1.87 16.83 -8.61
CA LEU A 573 2.78 16.08 -7.73
C LEU A 573 3.25 16.91 -6.52
N LEU A 574 3.58 18.19 -6.73
CA LEU A 574 3.93 19.12 -5.65
C LEU A 574 2.75 19.35 -4.71
N GLN A 575 1.54 19.45 -5.25
CA GLN A 575 0.32 19.52 -4.46
C GLN A 575 0.09 18.25 -3.64
N LEU A 576 0.25 17.06 -4.22
CA LEU A 576 0.17 15.81 -3.44
C LEU A 576 1.19 15.80 -2.31
N ARG A 577 2.42 16.24 -2.57
CA ARG A 577 3.45 16.36 -1.54
C ARG A 577 3.05 17.34 -0.44
N TYR A 578 2.43 18.46 -0.78
CA TYR A 578 1.92 19.42 0.21
C TYR A 578 0.74 18.86 1.01
N LEU A 579 -0.17 18.12 0.37
CA LEU A 579 -1.39 17.62 1.01
C LEU A 579 -1.13 16.40 1.90
N PHE A 580 -0.26 15.50 1.46
CA PHE A 580 0.01 14.19 2.07
C PHE A 580 1.40 14.04 2.67
N GLY A 581 2.34 14.92 2.34
CA GLY A 581 3.67 14.92 2.93
C GLY A 581 3.58 15.13 4.43
N THR A 582 3.93 14.09 5.19
CA THR A 582 4.19 14.25 6.61
C THR A 582 5.41 15.15 6.76
N GLY A 583 5.43 16.03 7.77
CA GLY A 583 6.67 16.70 8.20
C GLY A 583 7.80 15.69 8.44
N PRO A 584 9.05 16.12 8.63
CA PRO A 584 10.22 15.24 8.65
C PRO A 584 10.02 14.09 9.65
N ALA A 585 9.69 12.90 9.14
CA ALA A 585 9.58 11.68 9.91
C ALA A 585 10.93 10.98 9.90
N VAL A 586 11.38 10.61 11.10
CA VAL A 586 12.47 9.64 11.32
C VAL A 586 12.05 8.31 10.68
N PRO A 587 12.94 7.58 9.98
CA PRO A 587 12.56 6.38 9.24
C PRO A 587 12.11 5.27 10.20
N SER A 588 10.85 4.84 10.09
CA SER A 588 10.37 3.59 10.68
C SER A 588 10.19 2.53 9.59
N THR A 589 10.79 1.38 9.83
CA THR A 589 10.74 0.17 9.03
C THR A 589 9.46 -0.59 9.37
N SER A 590 8.47 -0.60 8.48
CA SER A 590 7.47 -1.67 8.48
C SER A 590 7.06 -2.01 7.06
N GLY A 591 7.24 -3.29 6.73
CA GLY A 591 7.02 -3.84 5.40
C GLY A 591 5.54 -4.08 5.13
N ALA A 592 5.12 -3.76 3.91
CA ALA A 592 4.08 -4.47 3.21
C ALA A 592 4.40 -4.46 1.72
N SER A 593 4.72 -5.66 1.22
CA SER A 593 4.92 -5.98 -0.18
C SER A 593 3.56 -6.18 -0.85
N ALA A 594 3.31 -5.50 -1.98
CA ALA A 594 2.72 -6.01 -3.23
C ALA A 594 1.96 -4.92 -4.02
N SER A 595 2.64 -4.31 -4.99
CA SER A 595 2.16 -4.08 -6.38
C SER A 595 3.27 -3.29 -7.12
N LYS A 596 4.28 -4.00 -7.61
CA LYS A 596 5.43 -3.43 -8.31
C LYS A 596 5.11 -3.32 -9.80
N ALA A 597 4.82 -2.10 -10.26
CA ALA A 597 5.09 -1.64 -11.62
C ALA A 597 4.97 -0.10 -11.68
N GLY A 598 3.79 0.47 -11.34
CA GLY A 598 3.58 1.93 -11.36
C GLY A 598 4.24 2.69 -10.19
N LEU A 599 4.44 2.02 -9.05
CA LEU A 599 5.05 2.62 -7.87
C LEU A 599 6.57 2.80 -8.02
N HIS A 600 7.24 2.12 -8.96
CA HIS A 600 8.68 2.27 -9.14
C HIS A 600 9.08 3.63 -9.71
N PHE A 601 8.27 4.23 -10.59
CA PHE A 601 8.56 5.57 -11.12
C PHE A 601 8.40 6.65 -10.04
N VAL A 602 7.27 6.64 -9.32
CA VAL A 602 7.02 7.59 -8.23
C VAL A 602 7.94 7.33 -7.03
N LYS A 603 8.25 6.07 -6.70
CA LYS A 603 9.20 5.74 -5.65
C LYS A 603 10.64 6.07 -6.05
N ALA A 604 11.07 5.85 -7.30
CA ALA A 604 12.40 6.25 -7.76
C ALA A 604 12.55 7.77 -7.82
N PHE A 605 11.52 8.49 -8.28
CA PHE A 605 11.48 9.96 -8.25
C PHE A 605 11.41 10.52 -6.82
N LEU A 606 10.66 9.89 -5.92
CA LEU A 606 10.58 10.32 -4.53
C LEU A 606 11.82 9.91 -3.72
N GLU A 607 12.46 8.78 -4.01
CA GLU A 607 13.72 8.35 -3.40
C GLU A 607 14.90 9.19 -3.88
N SER A 608 14.95 9.61 -5.16
CA SER A 608 15.95 10.57 -5.63
C SER A 608 15.83 11.94 -4.95
N VAL A 609 14.62 12.32 -4.50
CA VAL A 609 14.35 13.53 -3.73
C VAL A 609 14.51 13.32 -2.20
N ARG A 610 14.49 12.08 -1.69
CA ARG A 610 14.51 11.77 -0.24
C ARG A 610 15.90 11.79 0.39
N LEU A 611 16.97 11.86 -0.40
CA LEU A 611 18.35 11.91 0.10
C LEU A 611 18.71 13.32 0.60
N LYS A 612 18.20 13.67 1.79
CA LYS A 612 18.47 14.95 2.47
C LYS A 612 19.96 15.23 2.72
N ASN A 613 20.83 14.23 2.65
CA ASN A 613 22.28 14.39 2.83
C ASN A 613 23.06 14.55 1.52
N VAL A 614 22.43 14.28 0.36
CA VAL A 614 23.13 14.33 -0.93
C VAL A 614 23.12 15.75 -1.52
N PHE A 615 22.08 16.54 -1.23
CA PHE A 615 21.97 17.91 -1.74
C PHE A 615 22.68 18.97 -0.88
N THR A 616 23.15 18.64 0.33
CA THR A 616 23.81 19.60 1.24
C THR A 616 25.33 19.57 1.16
N THR A 617 25.93 18.51 0.64
CA THR A 617 27.38 18.40 0.43
C THR A 617 27.64 18.16 -1.05
N CYS A 618 27.81 19.25 -1.80
CA CYS A 618 28.25 19.19 -3.19
C CYS A 618 29.74 18.79 -3.22
N SER A 619 30.02 17.50 -3.12
CA SER A 619 31.33 16.94 -3.48
C SER A 619 31.19 16.32 -4.85
N SER A 620 31.87 16.89 -5.84
CA SER A 620 31.92 16.40 -7.23
C SER A 620 32.49 14.97 -7.36
N SER A 621 32.97 14.37 -6.27
CA SER A 621 33.55 13.02 -6.24
C SER A 621 32.61 11.92 -5.71
N ASP A 622 31.35 12.22 -5.38
CA ASP A 622 30.41 11.19 -4.90
C ASP A 622 29.75 10.43 -6.06
N GLN A 623 30.12 9.17 -6.24
CA GLN A 623 29.58 8.29 -7.29
C GLN A 623 28.06 8.09 -7.15
N GLY A 624 27.51 8.15 -5.93
CA GLY A 624 26.06 8.04 -5.71
C GLY A 624 25.28 9.19 -6.35
N TRP A 625 25.87 10.39 -6.39
CA TRP A 625 25.27 11.58 -6.99
C TRP A 625 25.11 11.43 -8.51
N TRP A 626 26.17 10.99 -9.19
CA TRP A 626 26.14 10.73 -10.63
C TRP A 626 25.16 9.60 -11.00
N GLY A 627 25.10 8.53 -10.20
CA GLY A 627 24.11 7.46 -10.40
C GLY A 627 22.66 7.96 -10.31
N ALA A 628 22.34 8.83 -9.35
CA ALA A 628 21.02 9.41 -9.20
C ALA A 628 20.65 10.37 -10.36
N ILE A 629 21.61 11.18 -10.84
CA ILE A 629 21.42 12.07 -11.98
C ILE A 629 21.16 11.28 -13.25
N PHE A 630 22.00 10.28 -13.55
CA PHE A 630 21.82 9.46 -14.74
C PHE A 630 20.49 8.71 -14.71
N ASN A 631 20.07 8.14 -13.58
CA ASN A 631 18.76 7.51 -13.49
C ASN A 631 17.60 8.50 -13.69
N THR A 632 17.73 9.74 -13.19
CA THR A 632 16.70 10.77 -13.36
C THR A 632 16.61 11.23 -14.82
N LEU A 633 17.75 11.49 -15.47
CA LEU A 633 17.82 11.90 -16.87
C LEU A 633 17.39 10.76 -17.81
N GLY A 634 17.79 9.52 -17.51
CA GLY A 634 17.34 8.33 -18.22
C GLY A 634 15.83 8.15 -18.11
N GLY A 635 15.27 8.33 -16.91
CA GLY A 635 13.83 8.30 -16.67
C GLY A 635 13.07 9.39 -17.41
N LEU A 636 13.66 10.59 -17.53
CA LEU A 636 13.10 11.67 -18.34
C LEU A 636 13.10 11.30 -19.84
N GLY A 637 14.18 10.67 -20.34
CA GLY A 637 14.22 10.15 -21.71
C GLY A 637 13.15 9.11 -21.98
N PHE A 638 12.93 8.15 -21.07
CA PHE A 638 11.83 7.19 -21.17
C PHE A 638 10.45 7.87 -21.13
N LEU A 639 10.26 8.88 -20.29
CA LEU A 639 9.00 9.64 -20.21
C LEU A 639 8.73 10.40 -21.50
N ILE A 640 9.75 11.07 -22.05
CA ILE A 640 9.64 11.81 -23.32
C ILE A 640 9.38 10.81 -24.46
N GLY A 641 10.16 9.73 -24.55
CA GLY A 641 9.97 8.68 -25.55
C GLY A 641 8.58 8.06 -25.49
N ALA A 642 8.09 7.75 -24.29
CA ALA A 642 6.73 7.26 -24.11
C ALA A 642 5.69 8.28 -24.55
N THR A 643 5.85 9.55 -24.17
CA THR A 643 4.91 10.61 -24.56
C THR A 643 4.90 10.81 -26.08
N LEU A 644 6.07 10.82 -26.72
CA LEU A 644 6.20 10.99 -28.17
C LEU A 644 5.72 9.76 -28.95
N GLY A 645 5.90 8.54 -28.41
CA GLY A 645 5.46 7.31 -29.06
C GLY A 645 3.94 7.15 -29.14
N PHE A 646 3.20 7.98 -28.40
CA PHE A 646 1.75 8.10 -28.52
C PHE A 646 1.31 9.21 -29.50
N ALA A 647 2.23 10.06 -29.98
CA ALA A 647 1.93 11.12 -30.94
C ALA A 647 2.15 10.63 -32.39
N PRO A 648 1.15 10.71 -33.28
CA PRO A 648 1.28 10.21 -34.64
C PRO A 648 2.37 10.98 -35.41
N GLY A 649 3.24 10.25 -36.10
CA GLY A 649 4.34 10.81 -36.91
C GLY A 649 5.64 11.10 -36.16
N TYR A 650 5.72 10.78 -34.87
CA TYR A 650 6.91 10.99 -34.01
C TYR A 650 7.61 9.70 -33.59
N ASP A 651 7.42 8.61 -34.35
CA ASP A 651 7.99 7.30 -34.02
C ASP A 651 9.52 7.35 -33.94
N TYR A 652 10.16 8.13 -34.80
CA TYR A 652 11.61 8.29 -34.78
C TYR A 652 12.08 9.01 -33.52
N GLU A 653 11.49 10.15 -33.18
CA GLU A 653 11.83 10.94 -32.00
C GLU A 653 11.54 10.19 -30.70
N ALA A 654 10.44 9.43 -30.67
CA ALA A 654 10.09 8.54 -29.57
C ALA A 654 11.17 7.47 -29.35
N ASN A 655 11.53 6.74 -30.40
CA ASN A 655 12.56 5.70 -30.37
C ASN A 655 13.95 6.27 -30.05
N PHE A 656 14.27 7.45 -30.59
CA PHE A 656 15.51 8.16 -30.27
C PHE A 656 15.57 8.53 -28.78
N SER A 657 14.47 9.06 -28.23
CA SER A 657 14.39 9.41 -26.81
C SER A 657 14.48 8.18 -25.90
N TYR A 658 13.85 7.06 -26.29
CA TYR A 658 14.02 5.77 -25.62
C TYR A 658 15.47 5.26 -25.68
N GLY A 659 16.15 5.42 -26.81
CA GLY A 659 17.56 5.05 -26.98
C GLY A 659 18.47 5.88 -26.07
N VAL A 660 18.29 7.20 -26.05
CA VAL A 660 19.02 8.11 -25.15
C VAL A 660 18.74 7.79 -23.69
N GLY A 661 17.47 7.59 -23.32
CA GLY A 661 17.07 7.24 -21.96
C GLY A 661 17.70 5.92 -21.48
N SER A 662 17.69 4.90 -22.34
CA SER A 662 18.31 3.59 -22.09
C SER A 662 19.82 3.70 -21.91
N PHE A 663 20.50 4.47 -22.77
CA PHE A 663 21.96 4.67 -22.68
C PHE A 663 22.36 5.35 -21.36
N ILE A 664 21.64 6.41 -20.97
CA ILE A 664 21.92 7.12 -19.73
C ILE A 664 21.63 6.21 -18.51
N PHE A 665 20.58 5.40 -18.54
CA PHE A 665 20.32 4.41 -17.49
C PHE A 665 21.42 3.34 -17.39
N ALA A 666 21.97 2.91 -18.53
CA ALA A 666 23.12 2.00 -18.55
C ALA A 666 24.35 2.66 -17.91
N MET A 667 24.60 3.95 -18.17
CA MET A 667 25.66 4.70 -17.50
C MET A 667 25.42 4.82 -15.98
N GLY A 668 24.19 5.12 -15.55
CA GLY A 668 23.81 5.18 -14.14
C GLY A 668 24.01 3.85 -13.42
N SER A 669 23.59 2.75 -14.05
CA SER A 669 23.83 1.38 -13.58
C SER A 669 25.33 1.06 -13.53
N GLY A 670 26.09 1.54 -14.52
CA GLY A 670 27.56 1.58 -14.57
C GLY A 670 28.19 2.09 -13.29
N VAL A 671 27.84 3.33 -12.94
CA VAL A 671 28.33 4.03 -11.75
C VAL A 671 27.90 3.31 -10.47
N GLN A 672 26.67 2.80 -10.41
CA GLN A 672 26.17 2.07 -9.24
C GLN A 672 26.90 0.75 -9.00
N ILE A 673 27.20 -0.02 -10.05
CA ILE A 673 27.96 -1.28 -9.92
C ILE A 673 29.40 -1.00 -9.44
N VAL A 674 30.03 0.07 -9.94
CA VAL A 674 31.36 0.50 -9.45
C VAL A 674 31.31 0.93 -7.98
N MET A 675 30.28 1.69 -7.61
CA MET A 675 30.02 2.09 -6.21
C MET A 675 29.84 0.86 -5.30
N TRP A 676 29.29 -0.23 -5.82
CA TRP A 676 29.03 -1.48 -5.09
C TRP A 676 30.24 -2.41 -4.96
N LYS A 677 31.43 -1.98 -5.43
CA LYS A 677 32.73 -2.64 -5.23
C LYS A 677 32.75 -4.16 -5.49
N ASP A 678 32.10 -4.61 -6.57
CA ASP A 678 32.17 -5.97 -7.15
C ASP A 678 31.67 -7.15 -6.27
N GLU A 679 31.49 -6.99 -4.96
CA GLU A 679 31.23 -8.12 -4.03
C GLU A 679 30.00 -7.96 -3.12
N GLN A 680 29.26 -6.84 -3.18
CA GLN A 680 28.06 -6.62 -2.34
C GLN A 680 26.75 -6.64 -3.14
N PHE A 681 26.58 -7.63 -4.01
CA PHE A 681 25.33 -7.83 -4.72
C PHE A 681 24.30 -8.56 -3.85
N GLY A 682 23.21 -7.88 -3.47
CA GLY A 682 22.03 -8.50 -2.86
C GLY A 682 21.99 -8.48 -1.32
N LEU A 683 20.76 -8.35 -0.79
CA LEU A 683 20.20 -8.48 0.58
C LEU A 683 21.03 -8.07 1.81
N THR A 684 22.32 -8.38 1.88
CA THR A 684 23.23 -8.06 2.99
C THR A 684 23.39 -6.54 3.17
N PHE A 685 23.39 -5.75 2.09
CA PHE A 685 23.43 -4.29 2.18
C PHE A 685 22.04 -3.66 2.38
N LEU A 686 20.94 -4.35 2.05
CA LEU A 686 19.59 -3.93 2.46
C LEU A 686 19.46 -3.93 3.98
N ALA A 687 20.14 -4.85 4.67
CA ALA A 687 20.24 -4.82 6.12
C ALA A 687 21.11 -3.66 6.64
N VAL A 688 22.21 -3.31 5.95
CA VAL A 688 23.11 -2.20 6.34
C VAL A 688 22.51 -0.81 6.06
N LEU A 689 21.80 -0.64 4.93
CA LEU A 689 21.03 0.58 4.61
C LEU A 689 19.88 0.81 5.58
N ASN A 690 19.28 -0.26 6.10
CA ASN A 690 18.21 -0.16 7.09
C ASN A 690 18.73 0.13 8.51
N ASP A 691 19.93 -0.33 8.89
CA ASP A 691 20.48 -0.19 10.26
C ASP A 691 21.51 0.94 10.44
N GLY A 692 21.99 1.58 9.37
CA GLY A 692 22.87 2.76 9.46
C GLY A 692 24.22 2.55 10.15
N ARG A 693 24.57 1.31 10.51
CA ARG A 693 25.89 0.92 11.04
C ARG A 693 26.33 -0.41 10.43
N PRO A 694 27.59 -0.56 10.01
CA PRO A 694 28.13 -1.86 9.64
C PRO A 694 28.10 -2.77 10.87
N LYS A 695 27.39 -3.90 10.79
CA LYS A 695 27.53 -4.97 11.79
C LYS A 695 28.98 -5.46 11.73
N VAL A 696 29.61 -5.37 12.89
CA VAL A 696 31.04 -5.58 13.16
C VAL A 696 31.50 -6.93 12.61
N LEU A 697 32.36 -6.91 11.58
CA LEU A 697 33.40 -7.93 11.39
C LEU A 697 34.62 -7.45 12.17
N THR A 698 35.06 -8.26 13.12
CA THR A 698 35.92 -7.90 14.25
C THR A 698 37.39 -7.65 13.95
N SER A 699 37.82 -7.45 12.70
CA SER A 699 39.17 -6.97 12.43
C SER A 699 39.28 -6.07 11.20
N GLN A 700 39.83 -4.88 11.40
CA GLN A 700 40.06 -3.86 10.36
C GLN A 700 41.09 -4.32 9.31
N LYS A 701 41.91 -5.33 9.66
CA LYS A 701 42.95 -5.91 8.82
C LYS A 701 42.41 -6.94 7.82
N GLU A 702 41.36 -7.68 8.19
CA GLU A 702 40.64 -8.55 7.25
C GLU A 702 39.81 -7.75 6.23
N LEU A 703 39.40 -6.52 6.57
CA LEU A 703 38.65 -5.64 5.66
C LEU A 703 39.52 -5.12 4.50
N GLU A 704 40.79 -4.80 4.75
CA GLU A 704 41.74 -4.36 3.71
C GLU A 704 42.20 -5.52 2.81
N GLU A 705 42.28 -6.75 3.34
CA GLU A 705 42.63 -7.95 2.55
C GLU A 705 41.43 -8.64 1.87
N ALA A 706 40.19 -8.28 2.24
CA ALA A 706 38.98 -8.82 1.65
C ALA A 706 38.50 -8.03 0.42
N SER A 707 38.60 -6.69 0.38
CA SER A 707 38.06 -5.90 -0.74
C SER A 707 39.15 -5.33 -1.64
N THR A 708 39.66 -6.14 -2.58
CA THR A 708 40.41 -5.57 -3.71
C THR A 708 39.52 -5.58 -4.95
N PHE A 709 38.94 -4.41 -5.22
CA PHE A 709 38.19 -4.09 -6.43
C PHE A 709 38.96 -4.55 -7.68
N THR A 710 38.37 -5.43 -8.49
CA THR A 710 38.98 -5.83 -9.76
C THR A 710 38.17 -5.26 -10.93
N PRO A 711 38.74 -4.35 -11.75
CA PRO A 711 38.05 -3.84 -12.93
C PRO A 711 37.54 -4.95 -13.85
N THR A 712 38.26 -6.07 -13.89
CA THR A 712 37.90 -7.27 -14.63
C THR A 712 36.57 -7.89 -14.15
N GLY A 713 36.35 -8.02 -12.84
CA GLY A 713 35.10 -8.59 -12.32
C GLY A 713 33.89 -7.71 -12.68
N THR A 714 34.04 -6.40 -12.54
CA THR A 714 33.00 -5.43 -12.90
C THR A 714 32.64 -5.49 -14.39
N ILE A 715 33.64 -5.61 -15.27
CA ILE A 715 33.41 -5.79 -16.71
C ILE A 715 32.56 -7.05 -16.98
N PHE A 716 32.87 -8.16 -16.30
CA PHE A 716 32.10 -9.40 -16.49
C PHE A 716 30.69 -9.32 -15.92
N ILE A 717 30.49 -8.62 -14.78
CA ILE A 717 29.13 -8.32 -14.27
C ILE A 717 28.32 -7.57 -15.34
N MET A 718 28.91 -6.55 -15.97
CA MET A 718 28.25 -5.83 -17.07
C MET A 718 27.94 -6.75 -18.25
N ILE A 719 28.88 -7.62 -18.64
CA ILE A 719 28.67 -8.59 -19.73
C ILE A 719 27.51 -9.53 -19.40
N TYR A 720 27.38 -10.03 -18.16
CA TYR A 720 26.26 -10.89 -17.76
C TYR A 720 24.93 -10.13 -17.79
N CYS A 721 24.88 -8.91 -17.24
CA CYS A 721 23.68 -8.07 -17.31
C CYS A 721 23.27 -7.79 -18.77
N PHE A 722 24.25 -7.51 -19.63
CA PHE A 722 24.02 -7.26 -21.05
C PHE A 722 23.56 -8.52 -21.79
N ALA A 723 24.18 -9.68 -21.54
CA ALA A 723 23.76 -10.96 -22.07
C ALA A 723 22.30 -11.28 -21.72
N SER A 724 21.92 -11.03 -20.47
CA SER A 724 20.55 -11.22 -20.00
C SER A 724 19.57 -10.29 -20.71
N ALA A 725 19.92 -9.02 -20.90
CA ALA A 725 19.06 -8.06 -21.58
C ALA A 725 18.85 -8.43 -23.05
N LEU A 726 19.93 -8.72 -23.79
CA LEU A 726 19.84 -9.11 -25.20
C LEU A 726 19.03 -10.40 -25.40
N SER A 727 19.21 -11.38 -24.51
CA SER A 727 18.44 -12.62 -24.51
C SER A 727 16.93 -12.37 -24.35
N PHE A 728 16.53 -11.40 -23.52
CA PHE A 728 15.12 -11.05 -23.38
C PHE A 728 14.54 -10.40 -24.64
N TYR A 729 15.34 -9.59 -25.35
CA TYR A 729 14.96 -9.05 -26.66
C TYR A 729 14.80 -10.14 -27.72
N THR A 730 15.72 -11.10 -27.80
CA THR A 730 15.60 -12.22 -28.75
C THR A 730 14.38 -13.08 -28.46
N VAL A 731 14.06 -13.35 -27.18
CA VAL A 731 12.81 -14.04 -26.78
C VAL A 731 11.58 -13.26 -27.26
N THR A 732 11.58 -11.94 -27.10
CA THR A 732 10.45 -11.11 -27.51
C THR A 732 10.27 -11.14 -29.03
N ILE A 733 11.37 -11.07 -29.79
CA ILE A 733 11.37 -11.20 -31.25
C ILE A 733 10.88 -12.59 -31.70
N ALA A 734 11.26 -13.66 -30.98
CA ALA A 734 10.77 -15.00 -31.27
C ALA A 734 9.25 -15.10 -31.04
N LEU A 735 8.75 -14.50 -29.96
CA LEU A 735 7.32 -14.53 -29.62
C LEU A 735 6.44 -13.68 -30.56
N THR A 736 6.95 -12.58 -31.13
CA THR A 736 6.20 -11.79 -32.13
C THR A 736 5.98 -12.54 -33.44
N ALA A 737 6.75 -13.60 -33.73
CA ALA A 737 6.48 -14.48 -34.87
C ALA A 737 5.09 -15.14 -34.78
N VAL A 738 4.56 -15.39 -33.57
CA VAL A 738 3.21 -15.94 -33.35
C VAL A 738 2.13 -14.99 -33.89
N THR A 739 2.34 -13.68 -33.77
CA THR A 739 1.36 -12.68 -34.17
C THR A 739 1.40 -12.34 -35.66
N LEU A 740 2.52 -12.59 -36.33
CA LEU A 740 2.76 -12.17 -37.71
C LEU A 740 2.61 -13.30 -38.74
N GLN A 741 2.74 -14.57 -38.33
CA GLN A 741 2.70 -15.70 -39.26
C GLN A 741 1.63 -16.72 -38.85
N ALA A 742 0.57 -16.83 -39.66
CA ALA A 742 -0.54 -17.75 -39.42
C ALA A 742 -0.18 -19.24 -39.55
N GLU A 743 1.01 -19.57 -40.08
CA GLU A 743 1.39 -20.94 -40.45
C GLU A 743 2.49 -21.58 -39.58
N VAL A 744 3.15 -20.81 -38.69
CA VAL A 744 4.19 -21.38 -37.83
C VAL A 744 3.56 -22.05 -36.61
N GLY A 745 3.86 -23.34 -36.41
CA GLY A 745 3.38 -24.09 -35.25
C GLY A 745 3.85 -23.48 -33.93
N LEU A 746 2.91 -23.20 -33.01
CA LEU A 746 3.16 -22.60 -31.69
C LEU A 746 4.27 -23.31 -30.90
N ALA A 747 4.38 -24.64 -31.03
CA ALA A 747 5.40 -25.45 -30.36
C ALA A 747 6.84 -25.08 -30.79
N LEU A 748 7.05 -24.78 -32.08
CA LEU A 748 8.36 -24.36 -32.60
C LEU A 748 8.73 -22.96 -32.08
N VAL A 749 7.75 -22.05 -32.04
CA VAL A 749 7.96 -20.70 -31.50
C VAL A 749 8.31 -20.73 -30.02
N ILE A 750 7.60 -21.55 -29.23
CA ILE A 750 7.92 -21.74 -27.81
C ILE A 750 9.32 -22.36 -27.64
N SER A 751 9.68 -23.36 -28.45
CA SER A 751 11.02 -23.97 -28.42
C SER A 751 12.12 -22.93 -28.68
N ASN A 752 11.94 -22.08 -29.69
CA ASN A 752 12.90 -21.01 -30.00
C ASN A 752 12.97 -19.97 -28.89
N ALA A 753 11.83 -19.55 -28.33
CA ALA A 753 11.80 -18.64 -27.19
C ALA A 753 12.51 -19.23 -25.95
N ILE A 754 12.36 -20.53 -25.69
CA ILE A 754 13.08 -21.19 -24.58
C ILE A 754 14.58 -21.20 -24.83
N ASN A 755 15.02 -21.56 -26.05
CA ASN A 755 16.43 -21.54 -26.42
C ASN A 755 17.04 -20.14 -26.29
N ASP A 756 16.28 -19.13 -26.69
CA ASP A 756 16.68 -17.72 -26.64
C ASP A 756 16.73 -17.18 -25.21
N PHE A 757 16.06 -17.83 -24.26
CA PHE A 757 16.07 -17.49 -22.83
C PHE A 757 17.24 -18.13 -22.06
N LEU A 758 17.86 -19.20 -22.57
CA LEU A 758 18.97 -19.89 -21.90
C LEU A 758 20.15 -18.96 -21.54
N PRO A 759 20.58 -18.00 -22.40
CA PRO A 759 21.63 -17.06 -22.03
C PRO A 759 21.25 -16.16 -20.84
N CYS A 760 19.98 -15.75 -20.73
CA CYS A 760 19.47 -15.02 -19.57
C CYS A 760 19.57 -15.84 -18.29
N LEU A 761 19.12 -17.10 -18.34
CA LEU A 761 19.20 -18.02 -17.20
C LEU A 761 20.67 -18.22 -16.76
N PHE A 762 21.56 -18.47 -17.72
CA PHE A 762 22.98 -18.65 -17.48
C PHE A 762 23.62 -17.40 -16.85
N ALA A 763 23.36 -16.22 -17.41
CA ALA A 763 23.87 -14.95 -16.88
C ALA A 763 23.45 -14.70 -15.43
N HIS A 764 22.19 -14.99 -15.09
CA HIS A 764 21.69 -14.85 -13.72
C HIS A 764 22.31 -15.86 -12.75
N ILE A 765 22.52 -17.11 -13.18
CA ILE A 765 23.27 -18.09 -12.38
C ILE A 765 24.69 -17.59 -12.12
N MET A 766 25.35 -17.01 -13.12
CA MET A 766 26.70 -16.46 -12.96
C MET A 766 26.72 -15.23 -12.05
N LEU A 767 25.72 -14.36 -12.12
CA LEU A 767 25.57 -13.22 -11.19
C LEU A 767 25.35 -13.70 -9.75
N ALA A 768 24.49 -14.70 -9.54
CA ALA A 768 24.27 -15.32 -8.24
C ALA A 768 25.55 -15.99 -7.71
N LEU A 769 26.28 -16.71 -8.57
CA LEU A 769 27.54 -17.35 -8.21
C LEU A 769 28.61 -16.30 -7.84
N ASN A 770 28.70 -15.19 -8.59
CA ASN A 770 29.62 -14.10 -8.27
C ASN A 770 29.28 -13.42 -6.94
N SER A 771 27.99 -13.32 -6.60
CA SER A 771 27.57 -12.79 -5.30
C SER A 771 27.91 -13.72 -4.13
N ALA A 772 27.96 -15.04 -4.37
CA ALA A 772 28.25 -16.03 -3.35
C ALA A 772 29.76 -16.31 -3.19
N VAL A 773 30.54 -16.11 -4.24
CA VAL A 773 31.97 -16.45 -4.29
C VAL A 773 32.81 -15.17 -4.16
N ILE A 774 33.15 -14.85 -2.90
CA ILE A 774 33.93 -13.66 -2.52
C ILE A 774 35.31 -13.63 -3.20
N LYS A 775 35.93 -14.78 -3.47
CA LYS A 775 37.22 -14.85 -4.20
C LYS A 775 37.15 -15.92 -5.27
N SER A 776 37.55 -15.56 -6.49
CA SER A 776 37.65 -16.52 -7.61
C SER A 776 38.49 -17.74 -7.19
N PRO A 777 37.96 -18.97 -7.29
CA PRO A 777 38.63 -20.16 -6.78
C PRO A 777 39.91 -20.40 -7.59
N LYS A 778 41.04 -20.52 -6.87
CA LYS A 778 42.36 -20.76 -7.51
C LYS A 778 42.61 -22.24 -7.83
N MET A 779 41.84 -23.13 -7.20
CA MET A 779 41.98 -24.59 -7.35
C MET A 779 41.33 -25.11 -8.63
N SER A 780 41.96 -26.12 -9.24
CA SER A 780 41.37 -26.92 -10.31
C SER A 780 40.30 -27.85 -9.73
N PRO A 781 39.14 -28.06 -10.39
CA PRO A 781 38.77 -27.60 -11.73
C PRO A 781 38.04 -26.25 -11.76
N PHE A 782 37.69 -25.68 -10.60
CA PHE A 782 36.81 -24.52 -10.49
C PHE A 782 37.33 -23.27 -11.20
N ARG A 783 38.65 -23.03 -11.18
CA ARG A 783 39.26 -21.92 -11.92
C ARG A 783 39.01 -22.02 -13.43
N GLN A 784 39.11 -23.22 -13.99
CA GLN A 784 38.93 -23.47 -15.42
C GLN A 784 37.44 -23.34 -15.79
N LEU A 785 36.55 -23.87 -14.95
CA LEU A 785 35.11 -23.76 -15.16
C LEU A 785 34.64 -22.31 -15.14
N TYR A 786 35.14 -21.51 -14.20
CA TYR A 786 34.78 -20.11 -14.06
C TYR A 786 35.33 -19.25 -15.23
N PHE A 787 36.51 -19.57 -15.75
CA PHE A 787 37.05 -18.94 -16.95
C PHE A 787 36.29 -19.34 -18.22
N ALA A 788 35.93 -20.63 -18.35
CA ALA A 788 35.10 -21.12 -19.46
C ALA A 788 33.73 -20.44 -19.47
N ALA A 789 33.10 -20.28 -18.29
CA ALA A 789 31.82 -19.59 -18.14
C ALA A 789 31.87 -18.13 -18.65
N ARG A 790 32.97 -17.42 -18.40
CA ARG A 790 33.21 -16.06 -18.93
C ARG A 790 33.29 -16.03 -20.47
N ILE A 791 33.96 -17.01 -21.07
CA ILE A 791 34.04 -17.14 -22.54
C ILE A 791 32.65 -17.43 -23.11
N VAL A 792 31.90 -18.35 -22.49
CA VAL A 792 30.53 -18.70 -22.90
C VAL A 792 29.64 -17.45 -22.86
N ALA A 793 29.74 -16.62 -21.82
CA ALA A 793 28.97 -15.37 -21.75
C ALA A 793 29.28 -14.40 -22.90
N ILE A 794 30.56 -14.26 -23.28
CA ILE A 794 30.95 -13.41 -24.42
C ILE A 794 30.35 -13.96 -25.72
N ILE A 795 30.44 -15.27 -25.95
CA ILE A 795 29.86 -15.92 -27.14
C ILE A 795 28.34 -15.71 -27.16
N MET A 796 27.66 -15.86 -26.02
CA MET A 796 26.23 -15.63 -25.89
C MET A 796 25.83 -14.19 -26.23
N VAL A 797 26.59 -13.20 -25.77
CA VAL A 797 26.37 -11.78 -26.11
C VAL A 797 26.52 -11.55 -27.60
N ILE A 798 27.61 -12.04 -28.21
CA ILE A 798 27.86 -11.90 -29.65
C ILE A 798 26.73 -12.55 -30.45
N ASN A 799 26.35 -13.77 -30.11
CA ASN A 799 25.28 -14.49 -30.78
C ASN A 799 23.94 -13.74 -30.69
N SER A 800 23.57 -13.28 -29.50
CA SER A 800 22.31 -12.54 -29.30
C SER A 800 22.32 -11.21 -30.05
N ALA A 801 23.46 -10.49 -30.05
CA ALA A 801 23.62 -9.24 -30.79
C ALA A 801 23.54 -9.45 -32.30
N CYS A 802 24.17 -10.51 -32.85
CA CYS A 802 24.07 -10.85 -34.26
C CYS A 802 22.63 -11.15 -34.69
N ARG A 803 21.86 -11.88 -33.88
CA ARG A 803 20.46 -12.20 -34.20
C ARG A 803 19.55 -10.96 -34.14
N ILE A 804 19.76 -10.08 -33.17
CA ILE A 804 19.05 -8.79 -33.12
C ILE A 804 19.42 -7.95 -34.34
N PHE A 805 20.70 -7.87 -34.69
CA PHE A 805 21.16 -7.12 -35.87
C PHE A 805 20.55 -7.68 -37.16
N GLU A 806 20.52 -9.00 -37.33
CA GLU A 806 19.90 -9.66 -38.47
C GLU A 806 18.39 -9.36 -38.54
N ALA A 807 17.68 -9.47 -37.42
CA ALA A 807 16.26 -9.15 -37.35
C ALA A 807 15.96 -7.69 -37.74
N VAL A 808 16.77 -6.74 -37.23
CA VAL A 808 16.64 -5.31 -37.55
C VAL A 808 17.00 -5.03 -39.00
N TYR A 809 18.07 -5.64 -39.51
CA TYR A 809 18.52 -5.48 -40.89
C TYR A 809 17.46 -5.98 -41.88
N LEU A 810 16.87 -7.14 -41.61
CA LEU A 810 15.80 -7.71 -42.42
C LEU A 810 14.54 -6.82 -42.41
N ALA A 811 14.12 -6.37 -41.22
CA ALA A 811 12.99 -5.45 -41.09
C ALA A 811 13.21 -4.14 -41.88
N ASN A 812 14.42 -3.58 -41.81
CA ASN A 812 14.76 -2.35 -42.54
C ASN A 812 14.85 -2.56 -44.06
N TRP A 813 15.33 -3.73 -44.50
CA TRP A 813 15.38 -4.07 -45.93
C TRP A 813 13.98 -4.17 -46.54
N GLU A 814 13.06 -4.85 -45.84
CA GLU A 814 11.66 -5.02 -46.28
C GLU A 814 10.94 -3.68 -46.39
N LEU A 815 11.23 -2.75 -45.48
CA LEU A 815 10.69 -1.38 -45.50
C LEU A 815 11.08 -0.62 -46.77
N HIS A 816 12.27 -0.87 -47.32
CA HIS A 816 12.80 -0.19 -48.51
C HIS A 816 12.53 -0.89 -49.83
N HIS A 817 12.18 -2.19 -49.81
CA HIS A 817 11.90 -2.99 -51.02
C HIS A 817 10.58 -3.77 -50.90
N PRO A 818 9.45 -3.07 -50.70
CA PRO A 818 8.15 -3.72 -50.55
C PRO A 818 7.77 -4.44 -51.86
N GLY A 819 7.60 -5.77 -51.81
CA GLY A 819 7.10 -6.58 -52.91
C GLY A 819 8.13 -7.40 -53.71
N GLU A 820 9.44 -7.24 -53.48
CA GLU A 820 10.45 -8.09 -54.14
C GLU A 820 10.56 -9.52 -53.54
N PHE A 821 9.85 -9.79 -52.43
CA PHE A 821 9.87 -11.07 -51.72
C PHE A 821 8.57 -11.88 -51.85
N THR A 822 8.02 -12.03 -53.05
CA THR A 822 6.77 -12.81 -53.25
C THR A 822 6.95 -14.33 -53.22
N THR A 823 8.18 -14.87 -53.12
CA THR A 823 8.41 -16.33 -53.07
C THR A 823 9.43 -16.78 -52.01
N GLY A 824 9.82 -15.92 -51.07
CA GLY A 824 10.93 -16.19 -50.14
C GLY A 824 10.67 -15.95 -48.65
N ALA A 825 9.52 -15.38 -48.26
CA ALA A 825 9.21 -15.10 -46.85
C ALA A 825 9.07 -16.39 -46.01
N GLU A 826 8.53 -17.47 -46.60
CA GLU A 826 8.45 -18.80 -45.99
C GLU A 826 9.82 -19.44 -45.75
N CYS A 827 10.83 -19.10 -46.56
CA CYS A 827 12.15 -19.74 -46.51
C CYS A 827 13.10 -19.07 -45.50
N LYS A 828 12.92 -17.79 -45.16
CA LYS A 828 13.91 -17.03 -44.37
C LYS A 828 13.70 -17.04 -42.86
N LEU A 829 12.45 -17.04 -42.37
CA LEU A 829 12.19 -17.32 -40.95
C LEU A 829 12.38 -18.81 -40.62
N ALA A 830 12.16 -19.69 -41.60
CA ALA A 830 12.59 -21.09 -41.54
C ALA A 830 14.13 -21.22 -41.50
N HIS A 831 14.88 -20.34 -42.17
CA HIS A 831 16.35 -20.29 -42.09
C HIS A 831 16.87 -19.78 -40.73
N LEU A 832 16.13 -18.86 -40.09
CA LEU A 832 16.37 -18.45 -38.69
C LEU A 832 16.00 -19.54 -37.67
N ALA A 833 15.05 -20.42 -38.02
CA ALA A 833 14.67 -21.60 -37.25
C ALA A 833 15.55 -22.84 -37.53
N SER A 834 16.28 -22.89 -38.65
CA SER A 834 17.17 -24.00 -39.01
C SER A 834 18.63 -23.79 -38.56
N LEU A 835 18.94 -22.63 -37.98
CA LEU A 835 20.25 -22.32 -37.38
C LEU A 835 20.28 -22.55 -35.86
N SER A 836 19.17 -22.99 -35.25
CA SER A 836 19.13 -23.66 -33.95
C SER A 836 19.29 -25.17 -34.12
#